data_AF-A0A7X8XW32-F1
#
_entry.id   AF-A0A7X8XW32-F1
#
_cell.length_a   1.000
_cell.length_b   1.000
_cell.length_c   1.000
_cell.angle_alpha   90.00
_cell.angle_beta   90.00
_cell.angle_gamma   90.00
#
_symmetry.space_group_name_H-M   'P 1'
#
loop_
_entity.id
_entity.type
_entity.pdbx_description
1 polymer ?
#
loop_
_entity_poly.entity_id
_entity_poly.type
_entity_poly.pdbx_seq_one_letter_code
_entity_poly.pdbx_strand_id
1 'polypeptide(L)'
;MNKSFFKLLLFLLVFMSTASYAQKLSIIDFEHKQTDMDAKVNFPREDINGDKCAIIKVQTDRKDLEFSLGTSIQHEGVVQKIGEVWVYVPEGTRMISIASPELNKKANYNFPMSIKKSNVYSITLEVGGKFIFEPEKKKSSYVIFSTKPEGALVYVDDQFVGTAEEYGGEIQKLYEVGTYKYKIELGDETLVESTFKIVEGKNTKIHHDLIGGVYVTSPIEDGATIKVDGMNTGQKTPAYIPNIPIGRRKIQLTHKWYIPESRTVDVEALKSDTLRVSMRPNFATITVNSEDRGGYLYVNNKLSEERTFRVRPGLVKLELKKDKHKTAYKDINVTVGEKKIIDLNPTPITGTVQFSVVPSNAKVYFNDEFLGNTPFVRDDVLIGTYRVKIQKDKYATLAKDIVVEEGKVTEINDRLLEYNPDLDAWNEALALNTVNGYNNYISAYPQGDYVAQARESILEVERQKVAQKDHAAWENTKAEDTPAGYRKYLREYPNGYHQTEANSRYKELDNQAYNEAITNGAYSYYFNNFPNGMHYQELKDKYSNERIDVDYNNMVKHPTIANCNAFIQNYPNSSKTSTAHRYLYELYKQSSDASYKKRKYQDAIDMLSGYASKYPNSPYTSMAYSEIKQIKKRKNRNSSFFMLYSYDAESDLGITMGSINHNKMGFYTGVKMNTNMFSINKIKEDELDSEGYRATGVVKDTNLSMSMGFTFNVVYPVWFYVGAGFGYYGKYVEVESNNPYAYEDVFYAEDKDNSGMKVFPEAGVYGRLFNAVVLKYGIKYQDKGLTHQFGVGFPFWRYSY
;
A
#
# COMPACT_ATOMS: atom_id res chain seq x y z
N MET A 1 41.73 33.39 59.33
CA MET A 1 40.94 33.08 58.11
C MET A 1 39.85 34.13 57.94
N ASN A 2 40.03 35.03 56.98
CA ASN A 2 39.24 36.26 56.88
C ASN A 2 38.10 36.14 55.84
N LYS A 3 36.89 36.53 56.22
CA LYS A 3 35.61 36.41 55.47
C LYS A 3 35.53 37.26 54.18
N SER A 4 36.65 37.73 53.66
CA SER A 4 36.73 38.61 52.48
C SER A 4 36.94 37.85 51.16
N PHE A 5 37.39 36.59 51.18
CA PHE A 5 37.76 35.84 49.97
C PHE A 5 36.56 35.24 49.21
N PHE A 6 35.45 34.97 49.90
CA PHE A 6 34.21 34.48 49.28
C PHE A 6 33.46 35.59 48.51
N LYS A 7 33.77 36.87 48.78
CA LYS A 7 33.12 38.02 48.13
C LYS A 7 33.79 38.40 46.80
N LEU A 8 35.07 38.06 46.59
CA LEU A 8 35.78 38.38 45.34
C LEU A 8 35.52 37.36 44.22
N LEU A 9 35.28 36.09 44.57
CA LEU A 9 34.92 35.02 43.62
C LEU A 9 33.48 35.19 43.05
N LEU A 10 32.62 35.96 43.74
CA LEU A 10 31.27 36.28 43.28
C LEU A 10 31.23 37.55 42.40
N PHE A 11 32.29 38.37 42.38
CA PHE A 11 32.30 39.68 41.73
C PHE A 11 32.78 39.66 40.27
N LEU A 12 33.49 38.60 39.85
CA LEU A 12 34.03 38.48 38.48
C LEU A 12 33.14 37.70 37.49
N LEU A 13 31.93 37.30 37.92
CA LEU A 13 30.96 36.56 37.10
C LEU A 13 29.75 37.42 36.64
N VAL A 14 29.76 38.74 36.90
CA VAL A 14 28.59 39.62 36.65
C VAL A 14 28.83 40.72 35.58
N PHE A 15 30.03 40.84 35.00
CA PHE A 15 30.25 41.76 33.86
C PHE A 15 30.10 41.06 32.50
N MET A 16 28.86 40.67 32.18
CA MET A 16 28.35 40.68 30.80
C MET A 16 27.23 41.72 30.76
N SER A 17 27.57 42.91 30.26
CA SER A 17 26.67 44.05 30.11
C SER A 17 25.55 43.73 29.11
N THR A 18 24.34 43.48 29.64
CA THR A 18 23.11 43.84 28.92
C THR A 18 22.75 45.27 29.31
N ALA A 19 22.47 46.10 28.31
CA ALA A 19 22.00 47.45 28.52
C ALA A 19 20.70 47.41 29.34
N SER A 20 20.65 48.14 30.45
CA SER A 20 19.42 48.43 31.18
C SER A 20 18.50 49.26 30.28
N TYR A 21 17.64 48.59 29.50
CA TYR A 21 16.47 49.21 28.94
C TYR A 21 15.54 49.57 30.09
N ALA A 22 15.30 50.85 30.30
CA ALA A 22 14.20 51.29 31.16
C ALA A 22 12.88 50.78 30.54
N GLN A 23 12.32 49.71 31.11
CA GLN A 23 11.04 49.17 30.63
C GLN A 23 9.94 50.20 30.90
N LYS A 24 9.34 50.73 29.85
CA LYS A 24 8.16 51.61 29.90
C LYS A 24 6.93 50.72 30.10
N LEU A 25 6.06 51.05 31.05
CA LEU A 25 4.73 50.46 31.21
C LEU A 25 3.71 51.48 30.72
N SER A 26 3.01 51.18 29.63
CA SER A 26 1.94 52.03 29.08
C SER A 26 0.72 51.22 28.65
N ILE A 27 -0.45 51.84 28.73
CA ILE A 27 -1.66 51.34 28.08
C ILE A 27 -1.68 51.89 26.66
N ILE A 28 -1.82 51.01 25.68
CA ILE A 28 -1.70 51.35 24.24
C ILE A 28 -3.01 51.19 23.48
N ASP A 29 -3.96 50.41 24.01
CA ASP A 29 -5.28 50.25 23.42
C ASP A 29 -6.36 50.08 24.50
N PHE A 30 -7.56 50.58 24.20
CA PHE A 30 -8.76 50.45 25.01
C PHE A 30 -9.98 50.29 24.10
N GLU A 31 -10.69 49.18 24.23
CA GLU A 31 -11.82 48.84 23.39
C GLU A 31 -13.05 48.44 24.22
N HIS A 32 -14.23 48.91 23.81
CA HIS A 32 -15.49 48.45 24.38
C HIS A 32 -15.97 47.19 23.63
N LYS A 33 -16.02 46.05 24.34
CA LYS A 33 -16.40 44.75 23.78
C LYS A 33 -17.93 44.58 23.84
N GLN A 34 -18.62 45.21 22.89
CA GLN A 34 -20.09 45.29 22.85
C GLN A 34 -20.81 43.92 22.85
N THR A 35 -20.16 42.88 22.34
CA THR A 35 -20.70 41.51 22.25
C THR A 35 -20.29 40.62 23.41
N ASP A 36 -19.36 41.06 24.26
CA ASP A 36 -18.90 40.30 25.41
C ASP A 36 -19.83 40.55 26.61
N MET A 37 -20.54 39.50 26.99
CA MET A 37 -21.63 39.53 27.97
C MET A 37 -21.17 39.15 29.38
N ASP A 38 -19.87 39.00 29.62
CA ASP A 38 -19.35 38.44 30.88
C ASP A 38 -19.74 39.26 32.11
N ALA A 39 -19.65 40.58 32.04
CA ALA A 39 -20.06 41.46 33.14
C ALA A 39 -21.58 41.44 33.40
N LYS A 40 -22.38 41.07 32.40
CA LYS A 40 -23.84 41.11 32.44
C LYS A 40 -24.47 39.79 32.88
N VAL A 41 -23.94 38.68 32.35
CA VAL A 41 -24.57 37.36 32.39
C VAL A 41 -23.69 36.31 33.06
N ASN A 42 -22.44 36.14 32.60
CA ASN A 42 -21.65 34.97 32.98
C ASN A 42 -20.96 35.13 34.34
N PHE A 43 -20.45 36.32 34.62
CA PHE A 43 -19.68 36.61 35.83
C PHE A 43 -20.06 37.99 36.41
N PRO A 44 -21.36 38.26 36.69
CA PRO A 44 -21.75 39.53 37.28
C PRO A 44 -21.21 39.67 38.70
N ARG A 45 -20.79 40.88 39.06
CA ARG A 45 -20.47 41.28 40.44
C ARG A 45 -21.16 42.60 40.73
N GLU A 46 -21.72 42.75 41.92
CA GLU A 46 -22.36 43.99 42.37
C GLU A 46 -21.35 44.88 43.09
N ASP A 47 -21.48 46.19 42.93
CA ASP A 47 -20.72 47.19 43.68
C ASP A 47 -21.37 47.48 45.05
N ILE A 48 -20.71 48.32 45.86
CA ILE A 48 -21.23 48.71 47.18
C ILE A 48 -22.62 49.36 47.17
N ASN A 49 -23.09 49.84 46.01
CA ASN A 49 -24.42 50.43 45.83
C ASN A 49 -25.44 49.41 45.28
N GLY A 50 -25.05 48.16 45.08
CA GLY A 50 -25.89 47.09 44.53
C GLY A 50 -26.01 47.10 43.01
N ASP A 51 -25.24 47.95 42.31
CA ASP A 51 -25.24 48.01 40.84
C ASP A 51 -24.23 47.02 40.25
N LYS A 52 -24.56 46.39 39.11
CA LYS A 52 -23.65 45.44 38.45
C LYS A 52 -22.41 46.15 37.90
N CYS A 53 -21.24 45.74 38.36
CA CYS A 53 -19.94 46.20 37.86
C CYS A 53 -19.78 45.97 36.34
N ALA A 54 -18.96 46.81 35.72
CA ALA A 54 -18.33 46.51 34.45
C ALA A 54 -17.07 45.66 34.69
N ILE A 55 -16.62 44.94 33.65
CA ILE A 55 -15.32 44.23 33.69
C ILE A 55 -14.36 44.91 32.72
N ILE A 56 -13.17 45.24 33.21
CA ILE A 56 -12.03 45.63 32.38
C ILE A 56 -11.07 44.44 32.31
N LYS A 57 -10.96 43.82 31.14
CA LYS A 57 -10.05 42.72 30.84
C LYS A 57 -8.71 43.28 30.37
N VAL A 58 -7.72 43.25 31.25
CA VAL A 58 -6.36 43.70 30.97
C VAL A 58 -5.57 42.53 30.38
N GLN A 59 -5.23 42.60 29.09
CA GLN A 59 -4.55 41.54 28.36
C GLN A 59 -3.08 41.47 28.79
N THR A 60 -2.72 40.44 29.56
CA THR A 60 -1.39 40.25 30.13
C THR A 60 -1.27 38.91 30.86
N ASP A 61 -0.09 38.30 30.80
CA ASP A 61 0.27 37.14 31.63
C ASP A 61 0.95 37.54 32.96
N ARG A 62 1.14 38.84 33.20
CA ARG A 62 1.73 39.35 34.44
C ARG A 62 0.78 39.14 35.62
N LYS A 63 1.35 38.75 36.76
CA LYS A 63 0.63 38.48 38.01
C LYS A 63 0.90 39.50 39.11
N ASP A 64 1.86 40.39 38.89
CA ASP A 64 2.31 41.41 39.83
C ASP A 64 1.57 42.75 39.68
N LEU A 65 0.45 42.79 38.95
CA LEU A 65 -0.23 44.04 38.65
C LEU A 65 -1.18 44.45 39.77
N GLU A 66 -1.08 45.71 40.18
CA GLU A 66 -1.96 46.37 41.14
C GLU A 66 -2.82 47.42 40.43
N PHE A 67 -4.10 47.50 40.80
CA PHE A 67 -5.09 48.34 40.12
C PHE A 67 -5.70 49.37 41.08
N SER A 68 -5.90 50.59 40.60
CA SER A 68 -6.65 51.63 41.33
C SER A 68 -7.49 52.49 40.39
N LEU A 69 -8.66 52.93 40.84
CA LEU A 69 -9.65 53.65 40.00
C LEU A 69 -9.71 55.16 40.30
N GLY A 70 -8.70 55.69 41.01
CA GLY A 70 -8.65 57.06 41.52
C GLY A 70 -8.71 57.12 43.05
N THR A 71 -8.73 58.32 43.63
CA THR A 71 -8.62 58.55 45.08
C THR A 71 -9.90 58.26 45.88
N SER A 72 -11.03 58.02 45.21
CA SER A 72 -12.35 57.94 45.86
C SER A 72 -13.23 56.78 45.37
N ILE A 73 -12.69 55.90 44.51
CA ILE A 73 -13.41 54.74 43.95
C ILE A 73 -12.50 53.51 44.09
N GLN A 74 -13.02 52.44 44.69
CA GLN A 74 -12.35 51.14 44.76
C GLN A 74 -12.87 50.21 43.66
N HIS A 75 -12.02 49.31 43.19
CA HIS A 75 -12.47 48.21 42.34
C HIS A 75 -13.15 47.14 43.22
N GLU A 76 -14.15 46.46 42.69
CA GLU A 76 -14.91 45.46 43.43
C GLU A 76 -14.28 44.06 43.36
N GLY A 77 -13.14 43.95 42.66
CA GLY A 77 -12.25 42.79 42.73
C GLY A 77 -11.39 42.63 41.49
N VAL A 78 -10.34 41.82 41.64
CA VAL A 78 -9.41 41.48 40.57
C VAL A 78 -9.31 39.96 40.48
N VAL A 79 -9.46 39.41 39.27
CA VAL A 79 -9.38 37.97 39.01
C VAL A 79 -8.32 37.71 37.96
N GLN A 80 -7.28 36.97 38.35
CA GLN A 80 -6.25 36.49 37.42
C GLN A 80 -6.81 35.38 36.53
N LYS A 81 -6.72 35.53 35.21
CA LYS A 81 -6.99 34.49 34.21
C LYS A 81 -5.71 34.21 33.41
N ILE A 82 -5.75 33.16 32.60
CA ILE A 82 -4.65 32.83 31.68
C ILE A 82 -4.71 33.87 30.54
N GLY A 83 -3.63 34.61 30.29
CA GLY A 83 -3.59 35.64 29.23
C GLY A 83 -4.20 37.00 29.59
N GLU A 84 -4.92 37.13 30.71
CA GLU A 84 -5.58 38.39 31.10
C GLU A 84 -5.87 38.51 32.60
N VAL A 85 -6.08 39.75 33.07
CA VAL A 85 -6.51 40.09 34.42
C VAL A 85 -7.82 40.85 34.36
N TRP A 86 -8.84 40.36 35.05
CA TRP A 86 -10.16 41.00 35.07
C TRP A 86 -10.29 41.92 36.27
N VAL A 87 -10.61 43.19 36.03
CA VAL A 87 -10.84 44.19 37.07
C VAL A 87 -12.31 44.58 37.05
N TYR A 88 -13.02 44.32 38.14
CA TYR A 88 -14.42 44.70 38.31
C TYR A 88 -14.51 46.15 38.78
N VAL A 89 -15.16 46.99 37.99
CA VAL A 89 -15.21 48.44 38.24
C VAL A 89 -16.66 48.95 38.30
N PRO A 90 -16.99 49.86 39.23
CA PRO A 90 -18.31 50.49 39.29
C PRO A 90 -18.65 51.33 38.06
N GLU A 91 -19.95 51.57 37.84
CA GLU A 91 -20.42 52.53 36.84
C GLU A 91 -19.87 53.93 37.14
N GLY A 92 -19.57 54.70 36.10
CA GLY A 92 -19.04 56.05 36.27
C GLY A 92 -17.52 56.13 36.36
N THR A 93 -16.82 55.00 36.44
CA THR A 93 -15.34 54.96 36.46
C THR A 93 -14.76 55.69 35.24
N ARG A 94 -13.85 56.64 35.48
CA ARG A 94 -13.24 57.48 34.42
C ARG A 94 -11.76 57.25 34.20
N MET A 95 -11.10 56.53 35.09
CA MET A 95 -9.69 56.22 34.96
C MET A 95 -9.35 54.89 35.61
N ILE A 96 -8.23 54.32 35.18
CA ILE A 96 -7.57 53.22 35.85
C ILE A 96 -6.08 53.53 35.94
N SER A 97 -5.48 53.17 37.06
CA SER A 97 -4.03 53.13 37.21
C SER A 97 -3.59 51.71 37.46
N ILE A 98 -2.61 51.26 36.66
CA ILE A 98 -2.03 49.93 36.72
C ILE A 98 -0.57 50.09 37.16
N ALA A 99 -0.22 49.57 38.33
CA ALA A 99 1.13 49.58 38.86
C ALA A 99 1.73 48.16 38.84
N SER A 100 3.04 48.07 38.63
CA SER A 100 3.82 46.84 38.74
C SER A 100 4.93 47.10 39.77
N PRO A 101 4.84 46.49 40.98
CA PRO A 101 5.90 46.57 41.98
C PRO A 101 7.22 45.99 41.48
N GLU A 102 7.19 44.92 40.68
CA GLU A 102 8.41 44.31 40.12
C GLU A 102 9.14 45.24 39.15
N LEU A 103 8.40 46.00 38.32
CA LEU A 103 9.00 46.96 37.40
C LEU A 103 9.28 48.32 38.05
N ASN A 104 8.73 48.56 39.25
CA ASN A 104 8.67 49.87 39.88
C ASN A 104 8.13 50.95 38.92
N LYS A 105 7.02 50.63 38.24
CA LYS A 105 6.37 51.50 37.25
C LYS A 105 4.86 51.53 37.45
N LYS A 106 4.24 52.64 37.02
CA LYS A 106 2.80 52.87 37.05
C LYS A 106 2.35 53.50 35.74
N ALA A 107 1.28 52.97 35.15
CA ALA A 107 0.58 53.52 34.01
C ALA A 107 -0.79 54.03 34.45
N ASN A 108 -1.10 55.29 34.16
CA ASN A 108 -2.42 55.87 34.38
C ASN A 108 -3.11 56.03 33.03
N TYR A 109 -4.38 55.68 32.96
CA TYR A 109 -5.18 55.82 31.75
C TYR A 109 -6.55 56.40 32.09
N ASN A 110 -6.87 57.50 31.43
CA ASN A 110 -8.19 58.11 31.49
C ASN A 110 -9.02 57.55 30.35
N PHE A 111 -10.16 56.96 30.68
CA PHE A 111 -11.05 56.41 29.68
C PHE A 111 -11.63 57.55 28.83
N PRO A 112 -11.74 57.36 27.50
CA PRO A 112 -12.34 58.36 26.62
C PRO A 112 -13.85 58.54 26.87
N MET A 113 -14.46 57.61 27.61
CA MET A 113 -15.86 57.65 28.03
C MET A 113 -16.01 57.14 29.46
N SER A 114 -17.11 57.52 30.11
CA SER A 114 -17.47 56.94 31.40
C SER A 114 -17.80 55.46 31.22
N ILE A 115 -17.22 54.60 32.06
CA ILE A 115 -17.51 53.17 32.03
C ILE A 115 -18.97 52.93 32.45
N LYS A 116 -19.71 52.19 31.62
CA LYS A 116 -21.11 51.82 31.84
C LYS A 116 -21.23 50.47 32.55
N LYS A 117 -22.17 50.33 33.49
CA LYS A 117 -22.42 49.07 34.21
C LYS A 117 -22.70 47.89 33.29
N SER A 118 -22.38 46.68 33.75
CA SER A 118 -22.62 45.41 33.06
C SER A 118 -21.98 45.27 31.67
N ASN A 119 -21.08 46.17 31.27
CA ASN A 119 -20.36 46.07 30.00
C ASN A 119 -18.94 45.55 30.21
N VAL A 120 -18.35 45.02 29.14
CA VAL A 120 -16.97 44.52 29.15
C VAL A 120 -16.10 45.39 28.26
N TYR A 121 -14.92 45.72 28.75
CA TYR A 121 -13.91 46.51 28.05
C TYR A 121 -12.58 45.75 28.08
N SER A 122 -11.72 45.97 27.09
CA SER A 122 -10.38 45.40 27.07
C SER A 122 -9.31 46.48 27.04
N ILE A 123 -8.20 46.23 27.74
CA ILE A 123 -7.01 47.08 27.74
C ILE A 123 -5.80 46.24 27.33
N THR A 124 -4.96 46.78 26.45
CA THR A 124 -3.68 46.16 26.08
C THR A 124 -2.51 46.93 26.68
N LEU A 125 -1.57 46.20 27.30
CA LEU A 125 -0.37 46.76 27.93
C LEU A 125 0.86 46.63 27.02
N GLU A 126 1.70 47.65 27.04
CA GLU A 126 3.04 47.66 26.46
C GLU A 126 4.07 47.69 27.59
N VAL A 127 5.02 46.74 27.57
CA VAL A 127 6.15 46.69 28.50
C VAL A 127 7.47 46.67 27.71
N GLY A 128 8.27 47.74 27.83
CA GLY A 128 9.60 47.81 27.22
C GLY A 128 9.62 47.77 25.68
N GLY A 129 8.57 48.27 25.02
CA GLY A 129 8.50 48.36 23.55
C GLY A 129 8.02 47.08 22.84
N LYS A 130 7.49 46.10 23.57
CA LYS A 130 6.85 44.90 23.01
C LYS A 130 5.37 44.83 23.42
N PHE A 131 4.52 44.59 22.42
CA PHE A 131 3.11 44.25 22.59
C PHE A 131 3.01 42.87 23.25
N ILE A 132 2.29 42.77 24.36
CA ILE A 132 1.96 41.50 25.00
C ILE A 132 0.54 41.15 24.56
N PHE A 133 0.40 40.42 23.45
CA PHE A 133 -0.71 39.53 23.06
C PHE A 133 -1.06 39.59 21.56
N GLU A 134 -1.11 38.43 20.91
CA GLU A 134 -1.60 38.20 19.54
C GLU A 134 -2.69 37.11 19.65
N PRO A 135 -3.96 37.36 19.27
CA PRO A 135 -5.05 36.42 19.59
C PRO A 135 -4.96 35.13 18.76
N GLU A 136 -5.10 33.99 19.42
CA GLU A 136 -5.08 32.66 18.79
C GLU A 136 -6.29 32.49 17.84
N LYS A 137 -6.01 32.27 16.56
CA LYS A 137 -7.04 32.11 15.52
C LYS A 137 -7.61 30.69 15.56
N LYS A 138 -8.87 30.52 15.98
CA LYS A 138 -9.53 29.21 15.99
C LYS A 138 -9.59 28.61 14.58
N LYS A 139 -9.14 27.37 14.45
CA LYS A 139 -9.10 26.62 13.18
C LYS A 139 -10.53 26.21 12.79
N SER A 140 -10.98 26.59 11.60
CA SER A 140 -12.33 26.33 11.08
C SER A 140 -12.33 25.98 9.59
N SER A 141 -13.39 25.32 9.11
CA SER A 141 -13.59 25.05 7.67
C SER A 141 -15.08 24.99 7.32
N TYR A 142 -15.42 25.17 6.04
CA TYR A 142 -16.81 25.16 5.58
C TYR A 142 -17.31 23.73 5.38
N VAL A 143 -18.56 23.51 5.76
CA VAL A 143 -19.33 22.32 5.46
C VAL A 143 -20.45 22.71 4.50
N ILE A 144 -20.58 21.94 3.43
CA ILE A 144 -21.53 22.18 2.35
C ILE A 144 -22.48 20.99 2.30
N PHE A 145 -23.74 21.21 2.67
CA PHE A 145 -24.80 20.20 2.57
C PHE A 145 -25.64 20.41 1.33
N SER A 146 -25.97 19.33 0.63
CA SER A 146 -26.98 19.35 -0.43
C SER A 146 -27.84 18.09 -0.39
N THR A 147 -29.15 18.26 -0.56
CA THR A 147 -30.12 17.17 -0.49
C THR A 147 -31.00 17.18 -1.73
N LYS A 148 -31.48 16.00 -2.15
CA LYS A 148 -32.61 15.89 -3.09
C LYS A 148 -33.72 15.06 -2.48
N PRO A 149 -34.94 15.58 -2.33
CA PRO A 149 -35.38 16.95 -2.64
C PRO A 149 -34.66 18.01 -1.80
N GLU A 150 -34.59 19.23 -2.32
CA GLU A 150 -33.88 20.35 -1.70
C GLU A 150 -34.57 20.86 -0.41
N GLY A 151 -35.86 20.54 -0.23
CA GLY A 151 -36.63 20.88 0.97
C GLY A 151 -36.42 19.99 2.19
N ALA A 152 -35.44 19.08 2.18
CA ALA A 152 -35.12 18.27 3.36
C ALA A 152 -34.44 19.13 4.46
N LEU A 153 -34.86 18.94 5.71
CA LEU A 153 -34.36 19.67 6.88
C LEU A 153 -33.01 19.09 7.31
N VAL A 154 -31.97 19.92 7.38
CA VAL A 154 -30.63 19.50 7.83
C VAL A 154 -30.34 20.04 9.22
N TYR A 155 -29.88 19.17 10.11
CA TYR A 155 -29.43 19.52 11.46
C TYR A 155 -27.99 19.07 11.67
N VAL A 156 -27.22 19.83 12.46
CA VAL A 156 -25.87 19.48 12.91
C VAL A 156 -25.82 19.63 14.42
N ASP A 157 -25.41 18.58 15.14
CA ASP A 157 -25.46 18.47 16.61
C ASP A 157 -26.80 18.97 17.19
N ASP A 158 -27.90 18.46 16.62
CA ASP A 158 -29.29 18.78 16.96
C ASP A 158 -29.72 20.24 16.72
N GLN A 159 -28.86 21.08 16.13
CA GLN A 159 -29.20 22.44 15.72
C GLN A 159 -29.65 22.47 14.26
N PHE A 160 -30.82 23.06 14.00
CA PHE A 160 -31.32 23.25 12.65
C PHE A 160 -30.41 24.20 11.85
N VAL A 161 -29.96 23.74 10.69
CA VAL A 161 -29.00 24.46 9.84
C VAL A 161 -29.68 25.11 8.63
N GLY A 162 -30.76 24.51 8.12
CA GLY A 162 -31.54 24.99 6.99
C GLY A 162 -32.04 23.87 6.06
N THR A 163 -32.66 24.26 4.96
CA THR A 163 -32.93 23.39 3.80
C THR A 163 -32.06 23.81 2.61
N ALA A 164 -31.74 22.89 1.68
CA ALA A 164 -30.98 23.27 0.49
C ALA A 164 -31.76 24.26 -0.40
N GLU A 165 -33.09 24.19 -0.40
CA GLU A 165 -33.99 25.10 -1.12
C GLU A 165 -33.83 26.55 -0.65
N GLU A 166 -33.78 26.78 0.66
CA GLU A 166 -33.56 28.12 1.26
C GLU A 166 -32.24 28.77 0.84
N TYR A 167 -31.23 27.96 0.50
CA TYR A 167 -29.87 28.40 0.18
C TYR A 167 -29.52 28.27 -1.32
N GLY A 168 -30.51 28.06 -2.19
CA GLY A 168 -30.31 28.00 -3.64
C GLY A 168 -29.53 26.75 -4.10
N GLY A 169 -29.68 25.64 -3.38
CA GLY A 169 -29.18 24.30 -3.73
C GLY A 169 -28.12 23.73 -2.78
N GLU A 170 -27.35 24.56 -2.07
CA GLU A 170 -26.32 24.11 -1.13
C GLU A 170 -26.30 24.95 0.16
N ILE A 171 -26.44 24.31 1.32
CA ILE A 171 -26.29 24.95 2.63
C ILE A 171 -24.79 25.04 2.96
N GLN A 172 -24.24 26.25 3.05
CA GLN A 172 -22.82 26.46 3.39
C GLN A 172 -22.68 27.07 4.79
N LYS A 173 -22.03 26.36 5.72
CA LYS A 173 -21.80 26.82 7.11
C LYS A 173 -20.39 26.56 7.58
N LEU A 174 -19.85 27.49 8.37
CA LEU A 174 -18.51 27.42 8.94
C LEU A 174 -18.56 26.78 10.33
N TYR A 175 -17.67 25.83 10.58
CA TYR A 175 -17.58 25.11 11.85
C TYR A 175 -16.11 24.96 12.29
N GLU A 176 -15.87 24.86 13.61
CA GLU A 176 -14.54 24.64 14.19
C GLU A 176 -14.04 23.22 13.88
N VAL A 177 -12.72 23.01 13.83
CA VAL A 177 -12.13 21.67 13.63
C VAL A 177 -12.60 20.74 14.76
N GLY A 178 -13.24 19.62 14.38
CA GLY A 178 -13.90 18.72 15.33
C GLY A 178 -14.71 17.64 14.63
N THR A 179 -15.41 16.81 15.41
CA THR A 179 -16.35 15.81 14.91
C THR A 179 -17.75 16.23 15.31
N TYR A 180 -18.67 16.22 14.34
CA TYR A 180 -20.06 16.65 14.50
C TYR A 180 -20.98 15.53 14.06
N LYS A 181 -22.18 15.47 14.62
CA LYS A 181 -23.28 14.65 14.13
C LYS A 181 -24.15 15.49 13.20
N TYR A 182 -24.75 14.87 12.19
CA TYR A 182 -25.78 15.49 11.39
C TYR A 182 -26.93 14.54 11.17
N LYS A 183 -28.13 15.11 11.05
CA LYS A 183 -29.34 14.39 10.66
C LYS A 183 -30.07 15.14 9.55
N ILE A 184 -30.69 14.37 8.66
CA ILE A 184 -31.53 14.89 7.57
C ILE A 184 -32.93 14.31 7.77
N GLU A 185 -33.90 15.22 7.88
CA GLU A 185 -35.31 14.90 8.09
C GLU A 185 -36.13 15.37 6.89
N LEU A 186 -37.19 14.64 6.57
CA LEU A 186 -38.19 15.08 5.60
C LEU A 186 -39.59 14.83 6.17
N GLY A 187 -40.34 15.91 6.42
CA GLY A 187 -41.52 15.82 7.27
C GLY A 187 -41.14 15.51 8.72
N ASP A 188 -41.79 14.52 9.32
CA ASP A 188 -41.56 14.11 10.73
C ASP A 188 -40.59 12.91 10.86
N GLU A 189 -40.00 12.43 9.76
CA GLU A 189 -39.12 11.25 9.75
C GLU A 189 -37.64 11.61 9.54
N THR A 190 -36.77 11.00 10.36
CA THR A 190 -35.30 11.05 10.18
C THR A 190 -34.86 10.00 9.16
N LEU A 191 -34.32 10.45 8.03
CA LEU A 191 -33.93 9.59 6.91
C LEU A 191 -32.42 9.28 6.89
N VAL A 192 -31.60 10.19 7.41
CA VAL A 192 -30.15 10.04 7.53
C VAL A 192 -29.73 10.54 8.90
N GLU A 193 -28.93 9.76 9.61
CA GLU A 193 -28.22 10.19 10.81
C GLU A 193 -26.78 9.66 10.75
N SER A 194 -25.80 10.55 10.87
CA SER A 194 -24.39 10.17 10.74
C SER A 194 -23.47 11.19 11.39
N THR A 195 -22.16 10.97 11.31
CA THR A 195 -21.14 11.86 11.85
C THR A 195 -20.15 12.27 10.77
N PHE A 196 -19.60 13.47 10.88
CA PHE A 196 -18.56 13.95 9.98
C PHE A 196 -17.47 14.69 10.76
N LYS A 197 -16.25 14.63 10.23
CA LYS A 197 -15.09 15.28 10.83
C LYS A 197 -14.64 16.46 9.97
N ILE A 198 -14.39 17.58 10.63
CA ILE A 198 -13.86 18.79 10.03
C ILE A 198 -12.36 18.85 10.32
N VAL A 199 -11.58 19.07 9.27
CA VAL A 199 -10.12 19.24 9.35
C VAL A 199 -9.76 20.59 8.75
N GLU A 200 -8.69 21.19 9.27
CA GLU A 200 -8.25 22.54 8.87
C GLU A 200 -7.95 22.61 7.36
N GLY A 201 -8.42 23.67 6.70
CA GLY A 201 -8.10 23.97 5.30
C GLY A 201 -8.81 23.12 4.24
N LYS A 202 -9.75 22.24 4.62
CA LYS A 202 -10.50 21.40 3.68
C LYS A 202 -12.01 21.48 3.93
N ASN A 203 -12.73 22.04 2.95
CA ASN A 203 -14.18 22.04 2.98
C ASN A 203 -14.73 20.61 2.89
N THR A 204 -15.72 20.30 3.74
CA THR A 204 -16.41 19.01 3.76
C THR A 204 -17.72 19.14 2.99
N LYS A 205 -17.91 18.34 1.93
CA LYS A 205 -19.17 18.27 1.19
C LYS A 205 -19.95 17.03 1.59
N ILE A 206 -21.22 17.19 1.93
CA ILE A 206 -22.14 16.11 2.32
C ILE A 206 -23.36 16.21 1.41
N HIS A 207 -23.54 15.21 0.55
CA HIS A 207 -24.63 15.17 -0.41
C HIS A 207 -25.48 13.90 -0.21
N HIS A 208 -26.82 14.05 -0.21
CA HIS A 208 -27.75 12.94 -0.09
C HIS A 208 -28.91 13.04 -1.10
N ASP A 209 -29.02 12.05 -1.96
CA ASP A 209 -30.22 11.79 -2.77
C ASP A 209 -31.16 10.87 -1.98
N LEU A 210 -32.28 11.40 -1.51
CA LEU A 210 -33.28 10.63 -0.79
C LEU A 210 -34.09 9.79 -1.79
N ILE A 211 -34.13 8.48 -1.57
CA ILE A 211 -34.72 7.50 -2.49
C ILE A 211 -35.80 6.66 -1.79
N GLY A 212 -36.82 6.28 -2.55
CA GLY A 212 -37.92 5.39 -2.15
C GLY A 212 -38.16 4.29 -3.20
N GLY A 213 -39.37 3.72 -3.21
CA GLY A 213 -39.73 2.71 -4.21
C GLY A 213 -41.24 2.57 -4.40
N VAL A 214 -41.63 1.91 -5.50
CA VAL A 214 -43.04 1.69 -5.84
C VAL A 214 -43.25 0.26 -6.32
N TYR A 215 -44.33 -0.39 -5.86
CA TYR A 215 -44.74 -1.70 -6.36
C TYR A 215 -45.76 -1.54 -7.49
N VAL A 216 -45.42 -1.93 -8.72
CA VAL A 216 -46.27 -1.69 -9.90
C VAL A 216 -46.89 -3.00 -10.37
N THR A 217 -48.21 -3.02 -10.55
CA THR A 217 -48.97 -4.21 -10.98
C THR A 217 -49.85 -3.90 -12.20
N SER A 218 -50.06 -4.91 -13.06
CA SER A 218 -51.02 -4.85 -14.18
C SER A 218 -51.69 -6.21 -14.39
N PRO A 219 -52.90 -6.29 -14.96
CA PRO A 219 -53.61 -7.54 -15.22
C PRO A 219 -53.13 -8.27 -16.51
N ILE A 220 -51.96 -7.91 -17.06
CA ILE A 220 -51.44 -8.50 -18.31
C ILE A 220 -50.68 -9.79 -17.99
N GLU A 221 -51.06 -10.88 -18.64
CA GLU A 221 -50.57 -12.26 -18.41
C GLU A 221 -49.04 -12.39 -18.46
N ASP A 222 -48.39 -11.79 -19.46
CA ASP A 222 -46.94 -11.83 -19.67
C ASP A 222 -46.20 -10.59 -19.13
N GLY A 223 -46.91 -9.75 -18.37
CA GLY A 223 -46.41 -8.53 -17.75
C GLY A 223 -46.14 -7.37 -18.72
N ALA A 224 -46.34 -6.14 -18.26
CA ALA A 224 -45.98 -4.93 -19.01
C ALA A 224 -44.62 -4.40 -18.56
N THR A 225 -43.79 -3.94 -19.50
CA THR A 225 -42.51 -3.30 -19.22
C THR A 225 -42.72 -1.96 -18.50
N ILE A 226 -41.94 -1.72 -17.45
CA ILE A 226 -42.07 -0.55 -16.56
C ILE A 226 -40.98 0.47 -16.89
N LYS A 227 -41.37 1.74 -17.07
CA LYS A 227 -40.46 2.89 -17.16
C LYS A 227 -40.76 3.90 -16.06
N VAL A 228 -39.72 4.51 -15.50
CA VAL A 228 -39.82 5.60 -14.49
C VAL A 228 -39.19 6.85 -15.10
N ASP A 229 -39.95 7.95 -15.16
CA ASP A 229 -39.53 9.23 -15.74
C ASP A 229 -38.92 9.08 -17.16
N GLY A 230 -39.47 8.13 -17.94
CA GLY A 230 -39.01 7.81 -19.30
C GLY A 230 -37.85 6.80 -19.37
N MET A 231 -37.17 6.52 -18.27
CA MET A 231 -36.08 5.55 -18.20
C MET A 231 -36.60 4.12 -18.04
N ASN A 232 -36.04 3.18 -18.80
CA ASN A 232 -36.44 1.77 -18.73
C ASN A 232 -35.84 1.11 -17.48
N THR A 233 -36.69 0.49 -16.67
CA THR A 233 -36.26 -0.21 -15.44
C THR A 233 -35.71 -1.61 -15.72
N GLY A 234 -35.97 -2.16 -16.91
CA GLY A 234 -35.71 -3.57 -17.24
C GLY A 234 -36.70 -4.56 -16.61
N GLN A 235 -37.63 -4.08 -15.78
CA GLN A 235 -38.60 -4.91 -15.07
C GLN A 235 -39.96 -4.96 -15.80
N LYS A 236 -40.73 -6.01 -15.51
CA LYS A 236 -42.12 -6.19 -15.97
C LYS A 236 -43.06 -6.36 -14.78
N THR A 237 -44.29 -5.87 -14.88
CA THR A 237 -45.29 -6.05 -13.82
C THR A 237 -45.65 -7.53 -13.61
N PRO A 238 -45.94 -7.97 -12.37
CA PRO A 238 -45.85 -7.21 -11.13
C PRO A 238 -44.40 -7.10 -10.64
N ALA A 239 -43.95 -5.89 -10.27
CA ALA A 239 -42.58 -5.71 -9.77
C ALA A 239 -42.40 -4.51 -8.83
N TYR A 240 -41.45 -4.63 -7.90
CA TYR A 240 -40.99 -3.55 -7.03
C TYR A 240 -39.84 -2.81 -7.69
N ILE A 241 -39.97 -1.49 -7.86
CA ILE A 241 -38.91 -0.63 -8.38
C ILE A 241 -38.28 0.14 -7.21
N PRO A 242 -37.09 -0.27 -6.73
CA PRO A 242 -36.38 0.45 -5.67
C PRO A 242 -35.62 1.67 -6.23
N ASN A 243 -35.07 2.47 -5.31
CA ASN A 243 -34.13 3.56 -5.59
C ASN A 243 -34.69 4.65 -6.52
N ILE A 244 -36.00 4.89 -6.45
CA ILE A 244 -36.61 6.00 -7.18
C ILE A 244 -36.45 7.26 -6.33
N PRO A 245 -35.91 8.36 -6.87
CA PRO A 245 -35.85 9.62 -6.12
C PRO A 245 -37.25 10.00 -5.60
N ILE A 246 -37.35 10.37 -4.33
CA ILE A 246 -38.64 10.68 -3.73
C ILE A 246 -39.30 11.91 -4.39
N GLY A 247 -40.61 12.05 -4.22
CA GLY A 247 -41.45 13.05 -4.87
C GLY A 247 -42.25 12.52 -6.08
N ARG A 248 -42.86 13.41 -6.85
CA ARG A 248 -43.76 13.05 -7.95
C ARG A 248 -43.01 12.43 -9.13
N ARG A 249 -43.37 11.20 -9.50
CA ARG A 249 -42.72 10.40 -10.56
C ARG A 249 -43.72 9.87 -11.56
N LYS A 250 -43.33 9.84 -12.84
CA LYS A 250 -44.15 9.29 -13.93
C LYS A 250 -43.78 7.83 -14.18
N ILE A 251 -44.70 6.92 -13.90
CA ILE A 251 -44.61 5.51 -14.23
C ILE A 251 -45.33 5.24 -15.55
N GLN A 252 -44.63 4.71 -16.54
CA GLN A 252 -45.19 4.33 -17.83
C GLN A 252 -45.09 2.82 -18.05
N LEU A 253 -46.21 2.20 -18.44
CA LEU A 253 -46.25 0.81 -18.85
C LEU A 253 -46.33 0.69 -20.37
N THR A 254 -45.55 -0.24 -20.93
CA THR A 254 -45.56 -0.56 -22.37
C THR A 254 -45.70 -2.06 -22.60
N HIS A 255 -46.52 -2.45 -23.56
CA HIS A 255 -46.70 -3.85 -23.95
C HIS A 255 -47.02 -4.00 -25.44
N LYS A 256 -46.65 -5.12 -26.08
CA LYS A 256 -46.76 -5.32 -27.55
C LYS A 256 -48.19 -5.36 -28.07
N TRP A 257 -49.16 -5.69 -27.22
CA TRP A 257 -50.56 -5.85 -27.59
C TRP A 257 -51.49 -4.80 -26.98
N TYR A 258 -50.97 -3.86 -26.18
CA TYR A 258 -51.78 -2.89 -25.45
C TYR A 258 -51.29 -1.49 -25.71
N ILE A 259 -52.18 -0.52 -25.58
CA ILE A 259 -51.85 0.91 -25.69
C ILE A 259 -51.01 1.30 -24.47
N PRO A 260 -49.84 1.95 -24.63
CA PRO A 260 -49.05 2.45 -23.51
C PRO A 260 -49.87 3.36 -22.60
N GLU A 261 -49.72 3.18 -21.28
CA GLU A 261 -50.41 4.00 -20.27
C GLU A 261 -49.40 4.59 -19.30
N SER A 262 -49.67 5.81 -18.80
CA SER A 262 -48.82 6.50 -17.82
C SER A 262 -49.63 6.95 -16.61
N ARG A 263 -49.03 6.83 -15.42
CA ARG A 263 -49.58 7.35 -14.15
C ARG A 263 -48.49 8.10 -13.41
N THR A 264 -48.87 9.15 -12.70
CA THR A 264 -47.99 9.83 -11.74
C THR A 264 -48.23 9.27 -10.35
N VAL A 265 -47.16 8.99 -9.61
CA VAL A 265 -47.19 8.54 -8.22
C VAL A 265 -46.25 9.44 -7.41
N ASP A 266 -46.65 9.81 -6.20
CA ASP A 266 -45.78 10.51 -5.26
C ASP A 266 -44.99 9.43 -4.50
N VAL A 267 -43.69 9.34 -4.75
CA VAL A 267 -42.81 8.33 -4.14
C VAL A 267 -42.35 8.84 -2.78
N GLU A 268 -42.73 8.14 -1.72
CA GLU A 268 -42.33 8.46 -0.35
C GLU A 268 -41.11 7.62 0.10
N ALA A 269 -40.38 8.12 1.10
CA ALA A 269 -39.29 7.37 1.69
C ALA A 269 -39.82 6.17 2.47
N LEU A 270 -39.14 5.02 2.35
CA LEU A 270 -39.40 3.78 3.13
C LEU A 270 -40.82 3.18 3.02
N LYS A 271 -41.74 3.77 2.24
CA LYS A 271 -43.06 3.22 1.92
C LYS A 271 -43.08 2.64 0.51
N SER A 272 -43.83 1.55 0.35
CA SER A 272 -43.98 0.83 -0.92
C SER A 272 -45.44 0.83 -1.37
N ASP A 273 -45.90 1.97 -1.90
CA ASP A 273 -47.25 2.06 -2.44
C ASP A 273 -47.43 1.12 -3.64
N THR A 274 -48.59 0.45 -3.67
CA THR A 274 -48.95 -0.40 -4.80
C THR A 274 -49.70 0.40 -5.86
N LEU A 275 -49.02 0.67 -6.98
CA LEU A 275 -49.61 1.29 -8.15
C LEU A 275 -50.17 0.23 -9.09
N ARG A 276 -51.50 0.12 -9.16
CA ARG A 276 -52.18 -0.75 -10.13
C ARG A 276 -52.51 0.02 -11.41
N VAL A 277 -52.00 -0.46 -12.54
CA VAL A 277 -52.20 0.18 -13.86
C VAL A 277 -52.89 -0.80 -14.80
N SER A 278 -54.05 -0.40 -15.33
CA SER A 278 -54.78 -1.15 -16.37
C SER A 278 -54.51 -0.54 -17.74
N MET A 279 -54.11 -1.36 -18.71
CA MET A 279 -53.85 -0.94 -20.10
C MET A 279 -54.99 -1.37 -21.01
N ARG A 280 -55.27 -0.59 -22.07
CA ARG A 280 -56.30 -0.93 -23.07
C ARG A 280 -55.74 -1.88 -24.14
N PRO A 281 -56.41 -3.00 -24.46
CA PRO A 281 -55.95 -3.91 -25.51
C PRO A 281 -56.02 -3.26 -26.89
N ASN A 282 -55.12 -3.67 -27.78
CA ASN A 282 -55.04 -3.23 -29.17
C ASN A 282 -54.77 -4.42 -30.10
N PHE A 283 -55.61 -5.44 -29.97
CA PHE A 283 -55.55 -6.67 -30.76
C PHE A 283 -56.95 -7.27 -30.93
N ALA A 284 -57.13 -8.09 -31.96
CA ALA A 284 -58.21 -9.06 -32.11
C ALA A 284 -57.68 -10.47 -31.85
N THR A 285 -58.55 -11.43 -31.54
CA THR A 285 -58.20 -12.85 -31.38
C THR A 285 -58.88 -13.66 -32.48
N ILE A 286 -58.08 -14.40 -33.25
CA ILE A 286 -58.56 -15.22 -34.36
C ILE A 286 -58.26 -16.69 -34.06
N THR A 287 -59.26 -17.54 -34.24
CA THR A 287 -59.14 -19.00 -34.18
C THR A 287 -59.38 -19.58 -35.56
N VAL A 288 -58.44 -20.35 -36.09
CA VAL A 288 -58.57 -21.04 -37.37
C VAL A 288 -58.83 -22.52 -37.13
N ASN A 289 -59.98 -22.99 -37.61
CA ASN A 289 -60.39 -24.38 -37.60
C ASN A 289 -60.07 -25.03 -38.95
N SER A 290 -59.64 -26.29 -38.89
CA SER A 290 -59.34 -27.10 -40.06
C SER A 290 -59.58 -28.56 -39.72
N GLU A 291 -60.26 -29.29 -40.61
CA GLU A 291 -60.39 -30.75 -40.53
C GLU A 291 -59.01 -31.43 -40.70
N ASP A 292 -58.11 -30.77 -41.44
CA ASP A 292 -56.74 -31.19 -41.61
C ASP A 292 -55.85 -30.80 -40.43
N ARG A 293 -55.43 -31.79 -39.64
CA ARG A 293 -54.48 -31.60 -38.52
C ARG A 293 -53.02 -31.37 -38.96
N GLY A 294 -52.68 -31.67 -40.22
CA GLY A 294 -51.31 -31.64 -40.75
C GLY A 294 -50.93 -30.45 -41.64
N GLY A 295 -51.84 -29.49 -41.87
CA GLY A 295 -51.54 -28.31 -42.70
C GLY A 295 -50.81 -27.19 -41.95
N TYR A 296 -49.91 -26.48 -42.62
CA TYR A 296 -49.19 -25.31 -42.12
C TYR A 296 -50.00 -24.03 -42.33
N LEU A 297 -50.37 -23.36 -41.23
CA LEU A 297 -51.13 -22.11 -41.25
C LEU A 297 -50.18 -20.91 -41.39
N TYR A 298 -50.46 -20.02 -42.33
CA TYR A 298 -49.79 -18.74 -42.48
C TYR A 298 -50.76 -17.60 -42.20
N VAL A 299 -50.33 -16.66 -41.38
CA VAL A 299 -51.06 -15.45 -41.01
C VAL A 299 -50.22 -14.26 -41.48
N ASN A 300 -50.75 -13.45 -42.39
CA ASN A 300 -50.02 -12.35 -43.02
C ASN A 300 -48.65 -12.80 -43.57
N ASN A 301 -48.64 -13.91 -44.31
CA ASN A 301 -47.47 -14.55 -44.90
C ASN A 301 -46.43 -15.11 -43.90
N LYS A 302 -46.74 -15.14 -42.61
CA LYS A 302 -45.87 -15.72 -41.57
C LYS A 302 -46.45 -17.03 -41.04
N LEU A 303 -45.64 -18.07 -40.97
CA LEU A 303 -46.04 -19.35 -40.38
C LEU A 303 -46.50 -19.16 -38.93
N SER A 304 -47.64 -19.75 -38.59
CA SER A 304 -48.25 -19.77 -37.26
C SER A 304 -48.31 -21.21 -36.77
N GLU A 305 -47.69 -21.48 -35.62
CA GLU A 305 -47.80 -22.76 -34.91
C GLU A 305 -49.11 -22.85 -34.12
N GLU A 306 -49.66 -21.70 -33.74
CA GLU A 306 -50.91 -21.59 -33.00
C GLU A 306 -52.10 -21.50 -33.94
N ARG A 307 -53.20 -22.18 -33.56
CA ARG A 307 -54.51 -22.04 -34.24
C ARG A 307 -55.33 -20.89 -33.69
N THR A 308 -55.04 -20.44 -32.47
CA THR A 308 -55.66 -19.25 -31.87
C THR A 308 -54.58 -18.23 -31.58
N PHE A 309 -54.64 -17.06 -32.21
CA PHE A 309 -53.57 -16.06 -32.15
C PHE A 309 -54.12 -14.63 -32.10
N ARG A 310 -53.29 -13.69 -31.62
CA ARG A 310 -53.60 -12.26 -31.57
C ARG A 310 -53.08 -11.55 -32.83
N VAL A 311 -53.89 -10.68 -33.41
CA VAL A 311 -53.54 -9.86 -34.59
C VAL A 311 -53.84 -8.39 -34.33
N ARG A 312 -53.14 -7.49 -35.02
CA ARG A 312 -53.48 -6.07 -35.00
C ARG A 312 -54.78 -5.83 -35.78
N PRO A 313 -55.55 -4.79 -35.44
CA PRO A 313 -56.71 -4.38 -36.21
C PRO A 313 -56.35 -4.11 -37.68
N GLY A 314 -57.23 -4.49 -38.60
CA GLY A 314 -57.04 -4.34 -40.04
C GLY A 314 -57.21 -5.64 -40.83
N LEU A 315 -56.69 -5.64 -42.06
CA LEU A 315 -56.76 -6.80 -42.95
C LEU A 315 -55.76 -7.89 -42.51
N VAL A 316 -56.26 -9.12 -42.39
CA VAL A 316 -55.49 -10.31 -42.05
C VAL A 316 -55.68 -11.34 -43.15
N LYS A 317 -54.56 -11.81 -43.73
CA LYS A 317 -54.52 -12.86 -44.75
C LYS A 317 -54.24 -14.20 -44.10
N LEU A 318 -55.06 -15.19 -44.38
CA LEU A 318 -54.92 -16.55 -43.87
C LEU A 318 -54.67 -17.51 -45.04
N GLU A 319 -53.64 -18.34 -44.92
CA GLU A 319 -53.34 -19.40 -45.90
C GLU A 319 -53.10 -20.72 -45.16
N LEU A 320 -53.74 -21.80 -45.58
CA LEU A 320 -53.47 -23.14 -45.04
C LEU A 320 -52.89 -24.02 -46.15
N LYS A 321 -51.61 -24.36 -46.00
CA LYS A 321 -50.84 -25.15 -46.97
C LYS A 321 -50.66 -26.56 -46.45
N LYS A 322 -50.95 -27.56 -47.27
CA LYS A 322 -50.71 -28.96 -46.95
C LYS A 322 -50.08 -29.62 -48.17
N ASP A 323 -49.08 -30.47 -47.93
CA ASP A 323 -48.38 -31.15 -49.01
C ASP A 323 -49.36 -31.97 -49.86
N LYS A 324 -49.17 -31.97 -51.19
CA LYS A 324 -50.04 -32.64 -52.18
C LYS A 324 -51.51 -32.18 -52.15
N HIS A 325 -51.80 -30.99 -51.62
CA HIS A 325 -53.13 -30.38 -51.60
C HIS A 325 -53.07 -28.97 -52.23
N LYS A 326 -54.19 -28.47 -52.76
CA LYS A 326 -54.36 -27.08 -53.17
C LYS A 326 -54.55 -26.23 -51.91
N THR A 327 -53.76 -25.15 -51.81
CA THR A 327 -53.78 -24.22 -50.67
C THR A 327 -55.14 -23.55 -50.52
N ALA A 328 -55.63 -23.46 -49.28
CA ALA A 328 -56.82 -22.69 -48.94
C ALA A 328 -56.44 -21.26 -48.52
N TYR A 329 -57.17 -20.25 -49.00
CA TYR A 329 -56.92 -18.83 -48.74
C TYR A 329 -58.17 -18.12 -48.20
N LYS A 330 -57.99 -17.17 -47.26
CA LYS A 330 -59.06 -16.30 -46.78
C LYS A 330 -58.54 -14.99 -46.20
N ASP A 331 -59.06 -13.88 -46.70
CA ASP A 331 -58.76 -12.54 -46.18
C ASP A 331 -59.91 -12.08 -45.27
N ILE A 332 -59.58 -11.58 -44.07
CA ILE A 332 -60.56 -11.10 -43.08
C ILE A 332 -60.16 -9.70 -42.58
N ASN A 333 -61.13 -8.81 -42.40
CA ASN A 333 -60.91 -7.55 -41.68
C ASN A 333 -61.31 -7.73 -40.21
N VAL A 334 -60.49 -7.22 -39.28
CA VAL A 334 -60.69 -7.41 -37.83
C VAL A 334 -60.53 -6.10 -37.06
N THR A 335 -61.31 -5.92 -36.00
CA THR A 335 -61.35 -4.72 -35.16
C THR A 335 -60.82 -4.99 -33.74
N VAL A 336 -60.50 -3.94 -32.97
CA VAL A 336 -59.94 -4.09 -31.60
C VAL A 336 -60.92 -4.86 -30.70
N GLY A 337 -60.43 -5.90 -30.03
CA GLY A 337 -61.19 -6.74 -29.11
C GLY A 337 -62.05 -7.82 -29.76
N GLU A 338 -62.15 -7.85 -31.09
CA GLU A 338 -62.94 -8.84 -31.83
C GLU A 338 -62.40 -10.25 -31.62
N LYS A 339 -63.29 -11.21 -31.42
CA LYS A 339 -62.98 -12.65 -31.39
C LYS A 339 -63.66 -13.32 -32.57
N LYS A 340 -62.91 -13.98 -33.45
CA LYS A 340 -63.44 -14.57 -34.69
C LYS A 340 -62.93 -15.99 -34.90
N ILE A 341 -63.83 -16.87 -35.34
CA ILE A 341 -63.52 -18.25 -35.70
C ILE A 341 -63.64 -18.40 -37.22
N ILE A 342 -62.64 -19.01 -37.86
CA ILE A 342 -62.54 -19.14 -39.31
C ILE A 342 -62.25 -20.59 -39.68
N ASP A 343 -63.14 -21.20 -40.46
CA ASP A 343 -62.87 -22.50 -41.09
C ASP A 343 -62.06 -22.32 -42.39
N LEU A 344 -61.00 -23.11 -42.55
CA LEU A 344 -60.07 -23.06 -43.69
C LEU A 344 -59.52 -24.47 -43.97
N ASN A 345 -59.85 -25.09 -45.11
CA ASN A 345 -59.49 -26.48 -45.43
C ASN A 345 -58.88 -26.61 -46.85
N PRO A 346 -57.65 -27.14 -47.02
CA PRO A 346 -57.04 -27.42 -48.33
C PRO A 346 -57.65 -28.66 -49.01
N THR A 347 -57.59 -28.75 -50.34
CA THR A 347 -58.19 -29.86 -51.10
C THR A 347 -57.13 -30.80 -51.71
N PRO A 348 -57.23 -32.14 -51.58
CA PRO A 348 -56.20 -33.07 -52.07
C PRO A 348 -56.04 -33.02 -53.60
N ILE A 349 -54.83 -33.28 -54.08
CA ILE A 349 -54.50 -33.43 -55.51
C ILE A 349 -54.15 -34.89 -55.78
N THR A 350 -54.90 -35.55 -56.66
CA THR A 350 -54.77 -36.99 -56.93
C THR A 350 -54.51 -37.30 -58.41
N GLY A 351 -54.00 -38.52 -58.67
CA GLY A 351 -53.83 -39.13 -59.98
C GLY A 351 -54.11 -40.63 -59.93
N THR A 352 -53.91 -41.32 -61.06
CA THR A 352 -54.28 -42.73 -61.25
C THR A 352 -53.04 -43.60 -61.44
N VAL A 353 -53.03 -44.80 -60.85
CA VAL A 353 -51.97 -45.80 -61.05
C VAL A 353 -52.55 -47.11 -61.55
N GLN A 354 -51.83 -47.79 -62.44
CA GLN A 354 -52.20 -49.08 -63.00
C GLN A 354 -51.01 -50.05 -62.94
N PHE A 355 -51.21 -51.22 -62.33
CA PHE A 355 -50.18 -52.24 -62.18
C PHE A 355 -50.53 -53.52 -62.92
N SER A 356 -49.60 -54.05 -63.72
CA SER A 356 -49.66 -55.35 -64.39
C SER A 356 -48.30 -56.06 -64.31
N VAL A 357 -48.15 -57.07 -63.46
CA VAL A 357 -46.85 -57.73 -63.18
C VAL A 357 -46.92 -59.23 -63.44
N VAL A 358 -45.83 -59.84 -63.94
CA VAL A 358 -45.69 -61.28 -64.20
C VAL A 358 -44.67 -61.92 -63.23
N PRO A 359 -45.03 -62.98 -62.49
CA PRO A 359 -46.34 -63.63 -62.47
C PRO A 359 -47.39 -62.75 -61.77
N SER A 360 -48.66 -62.90 -62.19
CA SER A 360 -49.79 -62.14 -61.64
C SER A 360 -50.06 -62.43 -60.16
N ASN A 361 -50.89 -61.63 -59.51
CA ASN A 361 -51.18 -61.70 -58.07
C ASN A 361 -49.92 -61.45 -57.21
N ALA A 362 -49.15 -60.42 -57.58
CA ALA A 362 -48.07 -59.88 -56.76
C ALA A 362 -48.61 -58.75 -55.87
N LYS A 363 -48.15 -58.68 -54.62
CA LYS A 363 -48.55 -57.63 -53.67
C LYS A 363 -47.80 -56.35 -54.00
N VAL A 364 -48.52 -55.24 -54.13
CA VAL A 364 -47.97 -53.91 -54.39
C VAL A 364 -48.09 -53.04 -53.15
N TYR A 365 -46.99 -52.41 -52.77
CA TYR A 365 -46.93 -51.49 -51.65
C TYR A 365 -46.40 -50.13 -52.11
N PHE A 366 -47.00 -49.05 -51.63
CA PHE A 366 -46.52 -47.68 -51.82
C PHE A 366 -45.90 -47.21 -50.52
N ASN A 367 -44.59 -46.95 -50.51
CA ASN A 367 -43.88 -46.56 -49.29
C ASN A 367 -44.21 -47.49 -48.10
N ASP A 368 -44.25 -48.80 -48.37
CA ASP A 368 -44.59 -49.88 -47.43
C ASP A 368 -46.07 -50.00 -47.01
N GLU A 369 -46.95 -49.12 -47.48
CA GLU A 369 -48.40 -49.27 -47.32
C GLU A 369 -48.99 -50.16 -48.41
N PHE A 370 -49.75 -51.18 -48.03
CA PHE A 370 -50.35 -52.11 -49.00
C PHE A 370 -51.38 -51.40 -49.88
N LEU A 371 -51.13 -51.37 -51.18
CA LEU A 371 -51.99 -50.68 -52.14
C LEU A 371 -52.98 -51.64 -52.82
N GLY A 372 -52.56 -52.87 -53.11
CA GLY A 372 -53.38 -53.88 -53.79
C GLY A 372 -52.57 -55.05 -54.36
N ASN A 373 -53.26 -55.98 -55.04
CA ASN A 373 -52.65 -57.12 -55.72
C ASN A 373 -52.75 -56.97 -57.24
N THR A 374 -51.69 -57.27 -57.99
CA THR A 374 -51.67 -57.12 -59.46
C THR A 374 -52.52 -58.17 -60.19
N PRO A 375 -53.17 -57.83 -61.32
CA PRO A 375 -53.31 -56.48 -61.88
C PRO A 375 -54.43 -55.64 -61.24
N PHE A 376 -54.25 -54.33 -61.09
CA PHE A 376 -55.29 -53.39 -60.59
C PHE A 376 -55.10 -51.94 -61.07
N VAL A 377 -56.16 -51.12 -60.95
CA VAL A 377 -56.19 -49.66 -61.21
C VAL A 377 -56.73 -48.94 -59.97
N ARG A 378 -56.17 -47.77 -59.62
CA ARG A 378 -56.61 -46.92 -58.50
C ARG A 378 -56.45 -45.44 -58.82
N ASP A 379 -57.49 -44.62 -58.60
CA ASP A 379 -57.63 -43.23 -59.07
C ASP A 379 -57.66 -42.14 -57.96
N ASP A 380 -57.61 -42.54 -56.69
CA ASP A 380 -57.58 -41.69 -55.50
C ASP A 380 -56.16 -41.49 -54.93
N VAL A 381 -55.12 -41.76 -55.72
CA VAL A 381 -53.74 -41.71 -55.23
C VAL A 381 -53.23 -40.27 -55.22
N LEU A 382 -52.80 -39.76 -54.06
CA LEU A 382 -52.21 -38.42 -53.98
C LEU A 382 -51.02 -38.29 -54.93
N ILE A 383 -50.81 -37.11 -55.51
CA ILE A 383 -49.66 -36.87 -56.39
C ILE A 383 -48.31 -37.06 -55.66
N GLY A 384 -47.24 -37.23 -56.43
CA GLY A 384 -45.87 -37.27 -55.92
C GLY A 384 -45.15 -38.59 -56.24
N THR A 385 -43.95 -38.70 -55.70
CA THR A 385 -43.09 -39.86 -55.93
C THR A 385 -43.35 -40.94 -54.87
N TYR A 386 -43.53 -42.18 -55.33
CA TYR A 386 -43.75 -43.34 -54.49
C TYR A 386 -42.71 -44.41 -54.80
N ARG A 387 -42.11 -44.98 -53.76
CA ARG A 387 -41.34 -46.21 -53.91
C ARG A 387 -42.31 -47.38 -53.87
N VAL A 388 -42.43 -48.04 -54.99
CA VAL A 388 -43.27 -49.21 -55.18
C VAL A 388 -42.44 -50.44 -54.84
N LYS A 389 -42.92 -51.27 -53.91
CA LYS A 389 -42.41 -52.64 -53.70
C LYS A 389 -43.42 -53.62 -54.24
N ILE A 390 -42.97 -54.53 -55.10
CA ILE A 390 -43.78 -55.59 -55.69
C ILE A 390 -43.22 -56.92 -55.21
N GLN A 391 -44.05 -57.69 -54.50
CA GLN A 391 -43.63 -58.92 -53.82
C GLN A 391 -44.45 -60.12 -54.26
N LYS A 392 -43.77 -61.24 -54.45
CA LYS A 392 -44.39 -62.54 -54.68
C LYS A 392 -43.53 -63.65 -54.07
N ASP A 393 -44.17 -64.65 -53.49
CA ASP A 393 -43.48 -65.81 -52.90
C ASP A 393 -42.56 -66.50 -53.91
N LYS A 394 -41.33 -66.84 -53.48
CA LYS A 394 -40.23 -67.44 -54.27
C LYS A 394 -39.60 -66.55 -55.36
N TYR A 395 -39.99 -65.28 -55.44
CA TYR A 395 -39.40 -64.31 -56.35
C TYR A 395 -38.68 -63.20 -55.58
N ALA A 396 -37.63 -62.65 -56.18
CA ALA A 396 -36.97 -61.45 -55.70
C ALA A 396 -37.97 -60.27 -55.69
N THR A 397 -37.93 -59.46 -54.62
CA THR A 397 -38.77 -58.27 -54.51
C THR A 397 -38.31 -57.22 -55.53
N LEU A 398 -39.21 -56.75 -56.38
CA LEU A 398 -38.93 -55.63 -57.27
C LEU A 398 -39.26 -54.32 -56.55
N ALA A 399 -38.30 -53.41 -56.49
CA ALA A 399 -38.50 -52.07 -55.94
C ALA A 399 -38.16 -51.01 -56.98
N LYS A 400 -39.08 -50.07 -57.23
CA LYS A 400 -38.83 -48.94 -58.14
C LYS A 400 -39.57 -47.69 -57.70
N ASP A 401 -39.07 -46.54 -58.13
CA ASP A 401 -39.72 -45.27 -57.86
C ASP A 401 -40.61 -44.89 -59.05
N ILE A 402 -41.84 -44.48 -58.76
CA ILE A 402 -42.79 -43.97 -59.76
C ILE A 402 -43.23 -42.57 -59.37
N VAL A 403 -43.67 -41.80 -60.35
CA VAL A 403 -44.26 -40.47 -60.13
C VAL A 403 -45.74 -40.52 -60.50
N VAL A 404 -46.59 -40.07 -59.59
CA VAL A 404 -48.04 -39.87 -59.80
C VAL A 404 -48.27 -38.39 -60.02
N GLU A 405 -48.85 -38.03 -61.16
CA GLU A 405 -49.11 -36.64 -61.55
C GLU A 405 -50.62 -36.33 -61.54
N GLU A 406 -51.00 -35.06 -61.35
CA GLU A 406 -52.40 -34.63 -61.25
C GLU A 406 -53.20 -35.07 -62.49
N GLY A 407 -54.23 -35.89 -62.29
CA GLY A 407 -55.14 -36.36 -63.34
C GLY A 407 -54.54 -37.30 -64.39
N LYS A 408 -53.27 -37.75 -64.25
CA LYS A 408 -52.64 -38.69 -65.20
C LYS A 408 -52.69 -40.14 -64.71
N VAL A 409 -52.57 -41.07 -65.66
CA VAL A 409 -52.43 -42.51 -65.40
C VAL A 409 -50.96 -42.91 -65.49
N THR A 410 -50.39 -43.47 -64.41
CA THR A 410 -49.04 -44.04 -64.38
C THR A 410 -49.14 -45.57 -64.50
N GLU A 411 -48.68 -46.12 -65.62
CA GLU A 411 -48.70 -47.56 -65.91
C GLU A 411 -47.40 -48.27 -65.51
N ILE A 412 -47.53 -49.43 -64.85
CA ILE A 412 -46.42 -50.26 -64.40
C ILE A 412 -46.59 -51.68 -64.99
N ASN A 413 -45.69 -52.04 -65.90
CA ASN A 413 -45.62 -53.35 -66.54
C ASN A 413 -44.26 -54.01 -66.26
N ASP A 414 -44.19 -55.07 -65.44
CA ASP A 414 -42.92 -55.71 -65.03
C ASP A 414 -42.96 -57.23 -64.92
N ARG A 415 -41.77 -57.83 -64.75
CA ARG A 415 -41.56 -59.26 -64.46
C ARG A 415 -40.66 -59.47 -63.24
N LEU A 416 -41.04 -60.37 -62.33
CA LEU A 416 -40.22 -60.76 -61.17
C LEU A 416 -39.25 -61.90 -61.52
N LEU A 417 -38.04 -61.87 -60.95
CA LEU A 417 -37.00 -62.90 -61.09
C LEU A 417 -37.02 -63.89 -59.90
N GLU A 418 -36.52 -65.11 -60.07
CA GLU A 418 -36.39 -66.09 -58.98
C GLU A 418 -35.34 -65.68 -57.94
N TYR A 419 -35.54 -66.08 -56.68
CA TYR A 419 -34.72 -65.66 -55.54
C TYR A 419 -33.43 -66.50 -55.36
N ASN A 420 -32.25 -65.86 -55.24
CA ASN A 420 -30.94 -66.52 -54.97
C ASN A 420 -30.29 -65.98 -53.68
N PRO A 421 -30.29 -66.75 -52.57
CA PRO A 421 -29.87 -66.25 -51.26
C PRO A 421 -28.35 -66.06 -51.09
N ASP A 422 -27.50 -66.80 -51.82
CA ASP A 422 -26.02 -66.65 -51.73
C ASP A 422 -25.56 -65.35 -52.41
N LEU A 423 -26.09 -65.08 -53.62
CA LEU A 423 -25.83 -63.84 -54.36
C LEU A 423 -26.35 -62.61 -53.61
N ASP A 424 -27.52 -62.70 -52.98
CA ASP A 424 -28.09 -61.59 -52.21
C ASP A 424 -27.23 -61.27 -50.97
N ALA A 425 -26.79 -62.29 -50.23
CA ALA A 425 -25.92 -62.10 -49.07
C ALA A 425 -24.53 -61.54 -49.45
N TRP A 426 -23.99 -61.95 -50.60
CA TRP A 426 -22.76 -61.39 -51.14
C TRP A 426 -22.93 -59.92 -51.56
N ASN A 427 -24.02 -59.58 -52.26
CA ASN A 427 -24.31 -58.20 -52.66
C ASN A 427 -24.56 -57.29 -51.45
N GLU A 428 -25.17 -57.80 -50.38
CA GLU A 428 -25.31 -57.08 -49.12
C GLU A 428 -23.94 -56.80 -48.49
N ALA A 429 -23.04 -57.78 -48.46
CA ALA A 429 -21.69 -57.59 -47.95
C ALA A 429 -20.88 -56.57 -48.78
N LEU A 430 -21.01 -56.61 -50.12
CA LEU A 430 -20.42 -55.61 -51.03
C LEU A 430 -21.00 -54.21 -50.80
N ALA A 431 -22.32 -54.09 -50.61
CA ALA A 431 -22.98 -52.82 -50.36
C ALA A 431 -22.55 -52.21 -49.02
N LEU A 432 -22.32 -53.05 -48.00
CA LEU A 432 -21.79 -52.61 -46.70
C LEU A 432 -20.30 -52.24 -46.80
N ASN A 433 -19.52 -52.98 -47.59
CA ASN A 433 -18.07 -52.83 -47.75
C ASN A 433 -17.31 -52.64 -46.43
N THR A 434 -17.67 -53.43 -45.41
CA THR A 434 -17.04 -53.40 -44.09
C THR A 434 -16.51 -54.76 -43.70
N VAL A 435 -15.51 -54.79 -42.82
CA VAL A 435 -14.98 -56.04 -42.23
C VAL A 435 -16.10 -56.89 -41.62
N ASN A 436 -17.05 -56.27 -40.92
CA ASN A 436 -18.19 -56.97 -40.33
C ASN A 436 -19.16 -57.51 -41.39
N GLY A 437 -19.45 -56.74 -42.44
CA GLY A 437 -20.32 -57.18 -43.54
C GLY A 437 -19.77 -58.41 -44.26
N TYR A 438 -18.48 -58.38 -44.60
CA TYR A 438 -17.80 -59.53 -45.22
C TYR A 438 -17.68 -60.73 -44.27
N ASN A 439 -17.39 -60.52 -42.98
CA ASN A 439 -17.35 -61.61 -42.00
C ASN A 439 -18.72 -62.26 -41.78
N ASN A 440 -19.81 -61.48 -41.79
CA ASN A 440 -21.17 -61.99 -41.68
C ASN A 440 -21.52 -62.87 -42.89
N TYR A 441 -21.18 -62.43 -44.10
CA TYR A 441 -21.35 -63.24 -45.31
C TYR A 441 -20.55 -64.55 -45.25
N ILE A 442 -19.26 -64.50 -44.91
CA ILE A 442 -18.41 -65.71 -44.76
C ILE A 442 -18.97 -66.68 -43.71
N SER A 443 -19.56 -66.16 -42.64
CA SER A 443 -20.15 -66.97 -41.58
C SER A 443 -21.46 -67.63 -41.99
N ALA A 444 -22.30 -66.94 -42.75
CA ALA A 444 -23.59 -67.45 -43.22
C ALA A 444 -23.45 -68.41 -44.41
N TYR A 445 -22.48 -68.17 -45.30
CA TYR A 445 -22.22 -68.96 -46.51
C TYR A 445 -20.75 -69.40 -46.57
N PRO A 446 -20.31 -70.31 -45.67
CA PRO A 446 -18.90 -70.71 -45.57
C PRO A 446 -18.37 -71.47 -46.80
N GLN A 447 -19.27 -71.96 -47.66
CA GLN A 447 -18.97 -72.60 -48.95
C GLN A 447 -19.56 -71.81 -50.13
N GLY A 448 -19.98 -70.55 -49.92
CA GLY A 448 -20.54 -69.70 -50.97
C GLY A 448 -19.49 -69.30 -52.01
N ASP A 449 -19.93 -69.01 -53.22
CA ASP A 449 -19.04 -68.78 -54.38
C ASP A 449 -18.11 -67.56 -54.22
N TYR A 450 -18.42 -66.66 -53.27
CA TYR A 450 -17.70 -65.39 -53.08
C TYR A 450 -16.84 -65.30 -51.81
N VAL A 451 -16.63 -66.39 -51.07
CA VAL A 451 -15.85 -66.38 -49.80
C VAL A 451 -14.40 -65.91 -50.00
N ALA A 452 -13.76 -66.25 -51.12
CA ALA A 452 -12.40 -65.82 -51.42
C ALA A 452 -12.32 -64.30 -51.64
N GLN A 453 -13.26 -63.74 -52.40
CA GLN A 453 -13.37 -62.30 -52.64
C GLN A 453 -13.68 -61.53 -51.34
N ALA A 454 -14.52 -62.09 -50.46
CA ALA A 454 -14.84 -61.49 -49.16
C ALA A 454 -13.59 -61.36 -48.26
N ARG A 455 -12.72 -62.38 -48.21
CA ARG A 455 -11.48 -62.34 -47.43
C ARG A 455 -10.48 -61.31 -47.96
N GLU A 456 -10.33 -61.20 -49.27
CA GLU A 456 -9.46 -60.17 -49.86
C GLU A 456 -10.00 -58.75 -49.58
N SER A 457 -11.32 -58.58 -49.66
CA SER A 457 -11.97 -57.30 -49.37
C SER A 457 -11.78 -56.85 -47.92
N ILE A 458 -11.75 -57.80 -46.96
CA ILE A 458 -11.44 -57.50 -45.54
C ILE A 458 -10.04 -56.90 -45.41
N LEU A 459 -9.02 -57.54 -46.01
CA LEU A 459 -7.65 -57.06 -45.95
C LEU A 459 -7.51 -55.67 -46.58
N GLU A 460 -8.21 -55.41 -47.68
CA GLU A 460 -8.20 -54.11 -48.34
C GLU A 460 -8.85 -53.01 -47.47
N VAL A 461 -10.01 -53.28 -46.87
CA VAL A 461 -10.68 -52.34 -45.95
C VAL A 461 -9.79 -52.03 -44.74
N GLU A 462 -9.10 -53.03 -44.20
CA GLU A 462 -8.17 -52.82 -43.08
C GLU A 462 -6.94 -51.99 -43.47
N ARG A 463 -6.35 -52.24 -44.64
CA ARG A 463 -5.26 -51.42 -45.20
C ARG A 463 -5.68 -49.97 -45.38
N GLN A 464 -6.86 -49.74 -45.97
CA GLN A 464 -7.40 -48.39 -46.18
C GLN A 464 -7.68 -47.68 -44.85
N LYS A 465 -8.17 -48.39 -43.84
CA LYS A 465 -8.41 -47.80 -42.51
C LYS A 465 -7.12 -47.36 -41.82
N VAL A 466 -6.04 -48.13 -41.95
CA VAL A 466 -4.72 -47.74 -41.41
C VAL A 466 -4.17 -46.53 -42.18
N ALA A 467 -4.23 -46.54 -43.52
CA ALA A 467 -3.80 -45.43 -44.36
C ALA A 467 -4.62 -44.15 -44.10
N GLN A 468 -5.93 -44.26 -43.90
CA GLN A 468 -6.80 -43.13 -43.56
C GLN A 468 -6.47 -42.55 -42.18
N LYS A 469 -6.18 -43.41 -41.20
CA LYS A 469 -5.74 -42.95 -39.87
C LYS A 469 -4.40 -42.23 -39.94
N ASP A 470 -3.44 -42.76 -40.69
CA ASP A 470 -2.15 -42.11 -40.96
C ASP A 470 -2.36 -40.73 -41.61
N HIS A 471 -3.15 -40.66 -42.68
CA HIS A 471 -3.44 -39.40 -43.36
C HIS A 471 -4.19 -38.39 -42.48
N ALA A 472 -5.18 -38.82 -41.69
CA ALA A 472 -5.87 -37.94 -40.75
C ALA A 472 -4.95 -37.42 -39.64
N ALA A 473 -4.07 -38.29 -39.11
CA ALA A 473 -3.05 -37.87 -38.15
C ALA A 473 -2.07 -36.88 -38.77
N TRP A 474 -1.72 -37.05 -40.05
CA TRP A 474 -0.88 -36.13 -40.81
C TRP A 474 -1.55 -34.76 -41.03
N GLU A 475 -2.79 -34.72 -41.51
CA GLU A 475 -3.52 -33.46 -41.73
C GLU A 475 -3.68 -32.67 -40.42
N ASN A 476 -3.98 -33.35 -39.31
CA ASN A 476 -4.01 -32.70 -38.00
C ASN A 476 -2.63 -32.16 -37.60
N THR A 477 -1.57 -32.94 -37.81
CA THR A 477 -0.19 -32.53 -37.51
C THR A 477 0.23 -31.31 -38.34
N LYS A 478 -0.15 -31.28 -39.62
CA LYS A 478 0.11 -30.18 -40.54
C LYS A 478 -0.73 -28.93 -40.21
N ALA A 479 -1.97 -29.11 -39.76
CA ALA A 479 -2.82 -28.01 -39.32
C ALA A 479 -2.32 -27.37 -38.01
N GLU A 480 -1.80 -28.18 -37.09
CA GLU A 480 -1.15 -27.68 -35.87
C GLU A 480 0.19 -26.99 -36.17
N ASP A 481 0.97 -27.53 -37.13
CA ASP A 481 2.31 -27.09 -37.52
C ASP A 481 3.24 -26.84 -36.32
N THR A 482 3.15 -27.71 -35.31
CA THR A 482 3.95 -27.59 -34.08
C THR A 482 5.00 -28.69 -33.94
N PRO A 483 6.15 -28.42 -33.30
CA PRO A 483 7.17 -29.43 -33.03
C PRO A 483 6.64 -30.62 -32.19
N ALA A 484 5.68 -30.37 -31.31
CA ALA A 484 5.03 -31.43 -30.52
C ALA A 484 4.18 -32.34 -31.40
N GLY A 485 3.38 -31.77 -32.31
CA GLY A 485 2.58 -32.50 -33.30
C GLY A 485 3.44 -33.40 -34.18
N TYR A 486 4.49 -32.84 -34.81
CA TYR A 486 5.37 -33.61 -35.70
C TYR A 486 6.08 -34.76 -34.99
N ARG A 487 6.56 -34.57 -33.75
CA ARG A 487 7.16 -35.66 -32.95
C ARG A 487 6.16 -36.76 -32.62
N LYS A 488 4.92 -36.39 -32.29
CA LYS A 488 3.85 -37.35 -32.01
C LYS A 488 3.57 -38.20 -33.25
N TYR A 489 3.40 -37.56 -34.41
CA TYR A 489 3.16 -38.23 -35.68
C TYR A 489 4.29 -39.21 -36.03
N LEU A 490 5.56 -38.76 -36.00
CA LEU A 490 6.72 -39.60 -36.31
C LEU A 490 6.87 -40.82 -35.38
N ARG A 491 6.38 -40.73 -34.14
CA ARG A 491 6.39 -41.84 -33.17
C ARG A 491 5.25 -42.84 -33.42
N GLU A 492 4.06 -42.35 -33.75
CA GLU A 492 2.87 -43.19 -33.97
C GLU A 492 2.89 -43.85 -35.36
N TYR A 493 3.52 -43.20 -36.35
CA TYR A 493 3.62 -43.65 -37.74
C TYR A 493 5.09 -43.66 -38.22
N PRO A 494 5.96 -44.50 -37.62
CA PRO A 494 7.39 -44.51 -37.93
C PRO A 494 7.70 -44.96 -39.36
N ASN A 495 6.79 -45.67 -40.03
CA ASN A 495 6.87 -46.04 -41.45
C ASN A 495 5.67 -45.50 -42.24
N GLY A 496 5.03 -44.43 -41.75
CA GLY A 496 3.85 -43.84 -42.39
C GLY A 496 4.17 -43.14 -43.72
N TYR A 497 3.14 -42.90 -44.53
CA TYR A 497 3.28 -42.30 -45.86
C TYR A 497 3.92 -40.90 -45.81
N HIS A 498 3.70 -40.12 -44.74
CA HIS A 498 4.18 -38.75 -44.61
C HIS A 498 5.40 -38.61 -43.67
N GLN A 499 6.06 -39.72 -43.32
CA GLN A 499 7.21 -39.73 -42.40
C GLN A 499 8.35 -38.79 -42.88
N THR A 500 8.64 -38.79 -44.18
CA THR A 500 9.70 -37.94 -44.76
C THR A 500 9.33 -36.45 -44.73
N GLU A 501 8.07 -36.12 -44.99
CA GLU A 501 7.55 -34.75 -44.95
C GLU A 501 7.56 -34.21 -43.52
N ALA A 502 7.05 -35.00 -42.57
CA ALA A 502 7.04 -34.67 -41.15
C ALA A 502 8.44 -34.41 -40.60
N ASN A 503 9.42 -35.27 -40.96
CA ASN A 503 10.80 -35.10 -40.53
C ASN A 503 11.46 -33.86 -41.15
N SER A 504 11.18 -33.57 -42.42
CA SER A 504 11.68 -32.36 -43.09
C SER A 504 11.13 -31.10 -42.41
N ARG A 505 9.82 -31.04 -42.17
CA ARG A 505 9.19 -29.88 -41.51
C ARG A 505 9.65 -29.71 -40.06
N TYR A 506 9.79 -30.81 -39.31
CA TYR A 506 10.35 -30.75 -37.96
C TYR A 506 11.76 -30.15 -37.93
N LYS A 507 12.62 -30.50 -38.89
CA LYS A 507 13.97 -29.92 -39.02
C LYS A 507 13.94 -28.43 -39.38
N GLU A 508 13.01 -28.00 -40.22
CA GLU A 508 12.83 -26.57 -40.52
C GLU A 508 12.45 -25.77 -39.27
N LEU A 509 11.48 -26.27 -38.50
CA LEU A 509 11.05 -25.65 -37.25
C LEU A 509 12.18 -25.61 -36.20
N ASP A 510 13.01 -26.66 -36.14
CA ASP A 510 14.22 -26.71 -35.30
C ASP A 510 15.20 -25.59 -35.69
N ASN A 511 15.54 -25.47 -36.98
CA ASN A 511 16.43 -24.41 -37.47
C ASN A 511 15.87 -23.00 -37.21
N GLN A 512 14.57 -22.79 -37.40
CA GLN A 512 13.92 -21.51 -37.11
C GLN A 512 13.98 -21.16 -35.62
N ALA A 513 13.65 -22.12 -34.76
CA ALA A 513 13.71 -21.92 -33.32
C ALA A 513 15.14 -21.68 -32.82
N TYR A 514 16.13 -22.33 -33.44
CA TYR A 514 17.55 -22.07 -33.15
C TYR A 514 17.92 -20.63 -33.49
N ASN A 515 17.59 -20.16 -34.70
CA ASN A 515 17.84 -18.79 -35.14
C ASN A 515 17.16 -17.75 -34.23
N GLU A 516 15.92 -18.01 -33.83
CA GLU A 516 15.17 -17.17 -32.89
C GLU A 516 15.82 -17.15 -31.50
N ALA A 517 16.31 -18.29 -31.02
CA ALA A 517 16.99 -18.38 -29.74
C ALA A 517 18.30 -17.58 -29.72
N ILE A 518 19.11 -17.66 -30.78
CA ILE A 518 20.38 -16.92 -30.86
C ILE A 518 20.22 -15.43 -31.16
N THR A 519 19.10 -15.00 -31.76
CA THR A 519 18.85 -13.61 -32.16
C THR A 519 18.09 -12.85 -31.08
N ASN A 520 17.02 -13.45 -30.55
CA ASN A 520 16.07 -12.82 -29.64
C ASN A 520 16.10 -13.40 -28.21
N GLY A 521 17.02 -14.32 -27.92
CA GLY A 521 17.17 -14.90 -26.58
C GLY A 521 16.07 -15.90 -26.19
N ALA A 522 15.34 -16.45 -27.17
CA ALA A 522 14.24 -17.40 -26.98
C ALA A 522 14.68 -18.83 -26.57
N TYR A 523 15.74 -18.96 -25.76
CA TYR A 523 16.36 -20.23 -25.36
C TYR A 523 15.38 -21.21 -24.70
N SER A 524 14.50 -20.70 -23.83
CA SER A 524 13.52 -21.54 -23.12
C SER A 524 12.52 -22.20 -24.09
N TYR A 525 12.12 -21.49 -25.14
CA TYR A 525 11.25 -22.04 -26.16
C TYR A 525 11.94 -23.19 -26.91
N TYR A 526 13.20 -23.01 -27.29
CA TYR A 526 13.97 -24.04 -27.98
C TYR A 526 14.13 -25.31 -27.13
N PHE A 527 14.61 -25.19 -25.89
CA PHE A 527 14.88 -26.37 -25.05
C PHE A 527 13.62 -27.19 -24.71
N ASN A 528 12.46 -26.54 -24.61
CA ASN A 528 11.20 -27.23 -24.33
C ASN A 528 10.65 -27.96 -25.56
N ASN A 529 10.75 -27.35 -26.74
CA ASN A 529 10.13 -27.87 -27.96
C ASN A 529 11.04 -28.82 -28.74
N PHE A 530 12.36 -28.65 -28.63
CA PHE A 530 13.39 -29.42 -29.36
C PHE A 530 14.43 -30.06 -28.43
N PRO A 531 14.03 -30.88 -27.43
CA PRO A 531 14.97 -31.52 -26.48
C PRO A 531 15.96 -32.49 -27.13
N ASN A 532 15.64 -32.98 -28.33
CA ASN A 532 16.51 -33.80 -29.18
C ASN A 532 16.79 -33.10 -30.52
N GLY A 533 16.68 -31.77 -30.55
CA GLY A 533 16.96 -30.96 -31.74
C GLY A 533 18.45 -30.97 -32.10
N MET A 534 18.75 -30.72 -33.36
CA MET A 534 20.12 -30.81 -33.88
C MET A 534 21.06 -29.76 -33.26
N HIS A 535 20.53 -28.61 -32.84
CA HIS A 535 21.32 -27.52 -32.26
C HIS A 535 21.30 -27.48 -30.73
N TYR A 536 20.70 -28.48 -30.08
CA TYR A 536 20.45 -28.45 -28.64
C TYR A 536 21.72 -28.29 -27.81
N GLN A 537 22.78 -29.05 -28.12
CA GLN A 537 24.04 -28.95 -27.36
C GLN A 537 24.73 -27.61 -27.57
N GLU A 538 24.81 -27.15 -28.82
CA GLU A 538 25.41 -25.86 -29.16
C GLU A 538 24.69 -24.69 -28.47
N LEU A 539 23.36 -24.68 -28.52
CA LEU A 539 22.54 -23.64 -27.90
C LEU A 539 22.65 -23.68 -26.37
N LYS A 540 22.76 -24.87 -25.78
CA LYS A 540 22.97 -25.06 -24.34
C LYS A 540 24.30 -24.45 -23.88
N ASP A 541 25.36 -24.67 -24.64
CA ASP A 541 26.67 -24.09 -24.34
C ASP A 541 26.65 -22.56 -24.46
N LYS A 542 26.02 -22.02 -25.52
CA LYS A 542 25.87 -20.57 -25.71
C LYS A 542 25.00 -19.90 -24.63
N TYR A 543 23.85 -20.47 -24.31
CA TYR A 543 22.96 -19.98 -23.25
C TYR A 543 23.65 -19.95 -21.89
N SER A 544 24.44 -20.98 -21.56
CA SER A 544 25.22 -21.03 -20.33
C SER A 544 26.19 -19.84 -20.22
N ASN A 545 26.90 -19.54 -21.31
CA ASN A 545 27.84 -18.41 -21.37
C ASN A 545 27.13 -17.04 -21.32
N GLU A 546 26.03 -16.86 -22.05
CA GLU A 546 25.26 -15.60 -21.98
C GLU A 546 24.65 -15.36 -20.60
N ARG A 547 24.20 -16.42 -19.92
CA ARG A 547 23.65 -16.30 -18.56
C ARG A 547 24.72 -15.90 -17.54
N ILE A 548 25.94 -16.42 -17.68
CA ILE A 548 27.10 -15.94 -16.91
C ILE A 548 27.30 -14.43 -17.11
N ASP A 549 27.17 -13.95 -18.34
CA ASP A 549 27.35 -12.54 -18.68
C ASP A 549 26.23 -11.64 -18.12
N VAL A 550 24.98 -12.08 -18.19
CA VAL A 550 23.83 -11.38 -17.61
C VAL A 550 23.95 -11.31 -16.08
N ASP A 551 24.18 -12.44 -15.42
CA ASP A 551 24.31 -12.50 -13.96
C ASP A 551 25.53 -11.70 -13.48
N TYR A 552 26.62 -11.72 -14.25
CA TYR A 552 27.78 -10.86 -14.01
C TYR A 552 27.42 -9.37 -14.12
N ASN A 553 26.78 -8.96 -15.21
CA ASN A 553 26.41 -7.56 -15.43
C ASN A 553 25.43 -7.05 -14.36
N ASN A 554 24.47 -7.88 -13.93
CA ASN A 554 23.56 -7.56 -12.84
C ASN A 554 24.30 -7.42 -11.50
N MET A 555 25.24 -8.32 -11.21
CA MET A 555 26.10 -8.22 -10.04
C MET A 555 26.96 -6.95 -10.06
N VAL A 556 27.51 -6.56 -11.21
CA VAL A 556 28.30 -5.32 -11.35
C VAL A 556 27.44 -4.07 -11.18
N LYS A 557 26.22 -4.05 -11.76
CA LYS A 557 25.29 -2.91 -11.61
C LYS A 557 24.79 -2.74 -10.18
N HIS A 558 24.60 -3.85 -9.46
CA HIS A 558 24.09 -3.87 -8.09
C HIS A 558 24.97 -4.74 -7.19
N PRO A 559 26.17 -4.27 -6.83
CA PRO A 559 27.10 -5.05 -6.03
C PRO A 559 26.59 -5.14 -4.59
N THR A 560 26.09 -6.32 -4.22
CA THR A 560 25.69 -6.66 -2.85
C THR A 560 26.37 -7.96 -2.43
N ILE A 561 26.51 -8.18 -1.12
CA ILE A 561 27.11 -9.42 -0.59
C ILE A 561 26.34 -10.65 -1.12
N ALA A 562 25.01 -10.58 -1.18
CA ALA A 562 24.17 -11.65 -1.71
C ALA A 562 24.43 -11.90 -3.20
N ASN A 563 24.44 -10.86 -4.03
CA ASN A 563 24.63 -11.00 -5.47
C ASN A 563 26.02 -11.51 -5.83
N CYS A 564 27.07 -11.00 -5.18
CA CYS A 564 28.44 -11.48 -5.41
C CYS A 564 28.59 -12.93 -4.93
N ASN A 565 28.02 -13.30 -3.77
CA ASN A 565 28.06 -14.68 -3.29
C ASN A 565 27.33 -15.63 -4.25
N ALA A 566 26.14 -15.24 -4.73
CA ALA A 566 25.36 -16.03 -5.69
C ALA A 566 26.15 -16.24 -6.99
N PHE A 567 26.79 -15.19 -7.52
CA PHE A 567 27.62 -15.31 -8.72
C PHE A 567 28.80 -16.29 -8.52
N ILE A 568 29.54 -16.15 -7.41
CA ILE A 568 30.69 -17.02 -7.10
C ILE A 568 30.26 -18.48 -6.93
N GLN A 569 29.11 -18.72 -6.28
CA GLN A 569 28.58 -20.08 -6.06
C GLN A 569 28.08 -20.72 -7.35
N ASN A 570 27.39 -19.95 -8.19
CA ASN A 570 26.83 -20.47 -9.44
C ASN A 570 27.90 -20.68 -10.51
N TYR A 571 28.98 -19.89 -10.48
CA TYR A 571 29.99 -19.86 -11.54
C TYR A 571 31.44 -19.91 -11.00
N PRO A 572 31.82 -20.89 -10.16
CA PRO A 572 33.12 -20.89 -9.47
C PRO A 572 34.33 -20.89 -10.42
N ASN A 573 34.20 -21.48 -11.61
CA ASN A 573 35.28 -21.60 -12.59
C ASN A 573 35.22 -20.53 -13.70
N SER A 574 34.31 -19.55 -13.61
CA SER A 574 34.24 -18.46 -14.59
C SER A 574 35.46 -17.54 -14.49
N SER A 575 35.96 -17.06 -15.62
CA SER A 575 37.01 -16.02 -15.68
C SER A 575 36.61 -14.74 -14.94
N LYS A 576 35.30 -14.50 -14.75
CA LYS A 576 34.72 -13.32 -14.09
C LYS A 576 34.62 -13.43 -12.56
N THR A 577 34.86 -14.62 -12.00
CA THR A 577 34.69 -14.91 -10.56
C THR A 577 35.72 -14.17 -9.70
N SER A 578 36.92 -13.95 -10.22
CA SER A 578 37.93 -13.10 -9.56
C SER A 578 37.42 -11.66 -9.34
N THR A 579 36.71 -11.10 -10.32
CA THR A 579 36.11 -9.77 -10.20
C THR A 579 34.96 -9.73 -9.20
N ALA A 580 34.13 -10.79 -9.14
CA ALA A 580 33.09 -10.92 -8.12
C ALA A 580 33.68 -10.97 -6.70
N HIS A 581 34.79 -11.68 -6.50
CA HIS A 581 35.54 -11.67 -5.24
C HIS A 581 36.05 -10.27 -4.87
N ARG A 582 36.48 -9.46 -5.85
CA ARG A 582 36.90 -8.07 -5.61
C ARG A 582 35.76 -7.23 -5.02
N TYR A 583 34.61 -7.20 -5.68
CA TYR A 583 33.44 -6.44 -5.23
C TYR A 583 32.97 -6.90 -3.84
N LEU A 584 32.95 -8.22 -3.62
CA LEU A 584 32.59 -8.78 -2.33
C LEU A 584 33.54 -8.30 -1.23
N TYR A 585 34.85 -8.38 -1.46
CA TYR A 585 35.86 -7.87 -0.53
C TYR A 585 35.69 -6.38 -0.24
N GLU A 586 35.44 -5.55 -1.26
CA GLU A 586 35.22 -4.11 -1.10
C GLU A 586 34.00 -3.80 -0.22
N LEU A 587 32.89 -4.55 -0.36
CA LEU A 587 31.70 -4.39 0.48
C LEU A 587 31.97 -4.76 1.96
N TYR A 588 32.69 -5.86 2.19
CA TYR A 588 33.13 -6.23 3.54
C TYR A 588 34.09 -5.20 4.12
N LYS A 589 35.02 -4.67 3.32
CA LYS A 589 35.94 -3.62 3.72
C LYS A 589 35.20 -2.34 4.08
N GLN A 590 34.25 -1.90 3.26
CA GLN A 590 33.44 -0.71 3.54
C GLN A 590 32.68 -0.84 4.86
N SER A 591 32.09 -2.01 5.12
CA SER A 591 31.38 -2.31 6.37
C SER A 591 32.34 -2.31 7.57
N SER A 592 33.51 -2.95 7.41
CA SER A 592 34.58 -2.94 8.41
C SER A 592 35.06 -1.52 8.72
N ASP A 593 35.29 -0.69 7.70
CA ASP A 593 35.73 0.70 7.85
C ASP A 593 34.68 1.55 8.58
N ALA A 594 33.38 1.31 8.34
CA ALA A 594 32.31 1.97 9.07
C ALA A 594 32.31 1.58 10.56
N SER A 595 32.50 0.30 10.89
CA SER A 595 32.65 -0.18 12.27
C SER A 595 33.90 0.36 12.94
N TYR A 596 35.02 0.42 12.20
CA TYR A 596 36.28 0.99 12.64
C TYR A 596 36.14 2.48 13.02
N LYS A 597 35.47 3.27 12.16
CA LYS A 597 35.19 4.70 12.43
C LYS A 597 34.35 4.90 13.71
N LYS A 598 33.45 3.96 14.01
CA LYS A 598 32.66 3.92 15.26
C LYS A 598 33.42 3.36 16.46
N ARG A 599 34.73 3.09 16.34
CA ARG A 599 35.60 2.45 17.35
C ARG A 599 35.15 1.04 17.78
N LYS A 600 34.30 0.39 16.98
CA LYS A 600 33.88 -1.00 17.17
C LYS A 600 34.88 -1.93 16.48
N TYR A 601 36.08 -2.04 17.06
CA TYR A 601 37.19 -2.73 16.42
C TYR A 601 36.97 -4.24 16.28
N GLN A 602 36.23 -4.86 17.21
CA GLN A 602 35.93 -6.29 17.10
C GLN A 602 34.98 -6.55 15.93
N ASP A 603 33.88 -5.78 15.82
CA ASP A 603 32.95 -5.87 14.69
C ASP A 603 33.65 -5.67 13.34
N ALA A 604 34.58 -4.71 13.27
CA ALA A 604 35.39 -4.47 12.06
C ALA A 604 36.27 -5.69 11.70
N ILE A 605 36.90 -6.31 12.71
CA ILE A 605 37.67 -7.55 12.54
C ILE A 605 36.76 -8.69 12.08
N ASP A 606 35.61 -8.88 12.73
CA ASP A 606 34.70 -9.99 12.45
C ASP A 606 34.14 -9.92 11.03
N MET A 607 33.86 -8.72 10.51
CA MET A 607 33.44 -8.52 9.12
C MET A 607 34.50 -9.03 8.13
N LEU A 608 35.76 -8.58 8.26
CA LEU A 608 36.84 -9.01 7.36
C LEU A 608 37.23 -10.49 7.58
N SER A 609 37.17 -10.97 8.83
CA SER A 609 37.41 -12.37 9.16
C SER A 609 36.33 -13.28 8.56
N GLY A 610 35.07 -12.85 8.55
CA GLY A 610 33.98 -13.57 7.89
C GLY A 610 34.17 -13.72 6.38
N TYR A 611 34.73 -12.71 5.72
CA TYR A 611 35.13 -12.82 4.31
C TYR A 611 36.28 -13.84 4.14
N ALA A 612 37.36 -13.67 4.89
CA ALA A 612 38.57 -14.48 4.76
C ALA A 612 38.35 -15.97 5.10
N SER A 613 37.49 -16.27 6.07
CA SER A 613 37.15 -17.64 6.44
C SER A 613 36.26 -18.33 5.41
N LYS A 614 35.30 -17.60 4.83
CA LYS A 614 34.37 -18.13 3.85
C LYS A 614 35.02 -18.33 2.48
N TYR A 615 36.01 -17.52 2.13
CA TYR A 615 36.68 -17.55 0.83
C TYR A 615 38.21 -17.64 0.95
N PRO A 616 38.76 -18.72 1.53
CA PRO A 616 40.19 -18.82 1.80
C PRO A 616 41.06 -18.76 0.54
N ASN A 617 40.54 -19.27 -0.58
CA ASN A 617 41.23 -19.31 -1.88
C ASN A 617 41.03 -18.04 -2.72
N SER A 618 40.35 -17.02 -2.19
CA SER A 618 40.17 -15.76 -2.92
C SER A 618 41.49 -14.99 -3.04
N PRO A 619 41.77 -14.34 -4.20
CA PRO A 619 42.93 -13.45 -4.36
C PRO A 619 43.00 -12.30 -3.34
N TYR A 620 41.87 -11.93 -2.70
CA TYR A 620 41.79 -10.79 -1.78
C TYR A 620 41.88 -11.17 -0.30
N THR A 621 41.98 -12.45 0.03
CA THR A 621 42.01 -12.93 1.42
C THR A 621 43.28 -12.47 2.17
N SER A 622 44.42 -12.42 1.48
CA SER A 622 45.66 -11.87 2.03
C SER A 622 45.52 -10.39 2.42
N MET A 623 44.79 -9.60 1.62
CA MET A 623 44.53 -8.19 1.91
C MET A 623 43.64 -8.05 3.15
N ALA A 624 42.59 -8.86 3.27
CA ALA A 624 41.73 -8.89 4.46
C ALA A 624 42.53 -9.18 5.74
N TYR A 625 43.44 -10.15 5.71
CA TYR A 625 44.31 -10.44 6.86
C TYR A 625 45.27 -9.29 7.22
N SER A 626 45.80 -8.58 6.23
CA SER A 626 46.63 -7.40 6.44
C SER A 626 45.86 -6.29 7.18
N GLU A 627 44.64 -6.00 6.75
CA GLU A 627 43.76 -5.00 7.38
C GLU A 627 43.37 -5.41 8.81
N ILE A 628 42.99 -6.68 9.03
CA ILE A 628 42.70 -7.23 10.36
C ILE A 628 43.89 -7.01 11.31
N LYS A 629 45.13 -7.23 10.84
CA LYS A 629 46.34 -7.01 11.64
C LYS A 629 46.48 -5.55 12.08
N GLN A 630 46.20 -4.60 11.19
CA GLN A 630 46.23 -3.16 11.51
C GLN A 630 45.16 -2.78 12.54
N ILE A 631 43.94 -3.31 12.38
CA ILE A 631 42.84 -3.06 13.31
C ILE A 631 43.14 -3.65 14.70
N LYS A 632 43.67 -4.88 14.77
CA LYS A 632 44.10 -5.51 16.03
C LYS A 632 45.16 -4.68 16.76
N LYS A 633 46.13 -4.11 16.05
CA LYS A 633 47.16 -3.22 16.64
C LYS A 633 46.55 -1.96 17.27
N ARG A 634 45.46 -1.43 16.71
CA ARG A 634 44.72 -0.29 17.28
C ARG A 634 43.83 -0.70 18.45
N LYS A 635 43.16 -1.86 18.35
CA LYS A 635 42.30 -2.42 19.41
C LYS A 635 43.08 -2.68 20.71
N ASN A 636 44.30 -3.20 20.61
CA ASN A 636 45.12 -3.61 21.76
C ASN A 636 45.87 -2.45 22.46
N ARG A 637 45.46 -1.20 22.23
CA ARG A 637 45.99 -0.03 22.96
C ARG A 637 45.27 0.10 24.29
N ASN A 638 45.95 -0.17 25.40
CA ASN A 638 45.30 -0.24 26.72
C ASN A 638 45.39 1.07 27.48
N SER A 639 44.26 1.47 28.07
CA SER A 639 44.26 2.49 29.12
C SER A 639 44.96 1.92 30.36
N SER A 640 45.76 2.72 31.05
CA SER A 640 46.48 2.27 32.24
C SER A 640 46.47 3.31 33.34
N PHE A 641 46.42 2.84 34.58
CA PHE A 641 46.83 3.65 35.72
C PHE A 641 48.37 3.76 35.69
N PHE A 642 48.95 4.80 36.26
CA PHE A 642 50.39 4.95 36.38
C PHE A 642 50.73 5.52 37.75
N MET A 643 51.93 5.20 38.22
CA MET A 643 52.60 5.88 39.32
C MET A 643 54.00 6.20 38.85
N LEU A 644 54.45 7.41 39.12
CA LEU A 644 55.77 7.88 38.75
C LEU A 644 56.38 8.73 39.84
N TYR A 645 57.70 8.68 39.90
CA TYR A 645 58.49 9.64 40.62
C TYR A 645 58.53 10.94 39.81
N SER A 646 58.28 12.07 40.44
CA SER A 646 58.28 13.38 39.79
C SER A 646 59.04 14.40 40.61
N TYR A 647 59.90 15.18 39.94
CA TYR A 647 60.72 16.21 40.55
C TYR A 647 60.65 17.51 39.75
N ASP A 648 61.06 18.62 40.38
CA ASP A 648 61.31 19.91 39.75
C ASP A 648 62.41 20.67 40.52
N ALA A 649 62.79 21.84 40.04
CA ALA A 649 63.88 22.62 40.65
C ALA A 649 63.63 23.04 42.11
N GLU A 650 62.37 23.06 42.57
CA GLU A 650 62.01 23.43 43.94
C GLU A 650 61.76 22.21 44.83
N SER A 651 61.47 21.05 44.24
CA SER A 651 61.02 19.83 44.92
C SER A 651 61.73 18.61 44.32
N ASP A 652 62.72 18.09 45.03
CA ASP A 652 63.51 16.92 44.63
C ASP A 652 62.84 15.59 45.01
N LEU A 653 61.75 15.59 45.78
CA LEU A 653 60.97 14.38 46.08
C LEU A 653 59.51 14.53 45.65
N GLY A 654 59.01 13.57 44.88
CA GLY A 654 57.58 13.57 44.58
C GLY A 654 57.05 12.30 43.95
N ILE A 655 55.77 12.05 44.17
CA ILE A 655 55.01 10.93 43.62
C ILE A 655 53.81 11.51 42.90
N THR A 656 53.68 11.20 41.61
CA THR A 656 52.48 11.48 40.82
C THR A 656 51.84 10.17 40.41
N MET A 657 50.52 10.07 40.56
CA MET A 657 49.74 8.93 40.10
C MET A 657 48.55 9.41 39.28
N GLY A 658 48.08 8.59 38.35
CA GLY A 658 46.98 8.98 37.48
C GLY A 658 46.63 7.92 36.45
N SER A 659 45.77 8.28 35.50
CA SER A 659 45.38 7.40 34.40
C SER A 659 45.71 8.02 33.05
N ILE A 660 46.26 7.23 32.14
CA ILE A 660 46.41 7.57 30.72
C ILE A 660 45.43 6.73 29.91
N ASN A 661 44.29 7.35 29.57
CA ASN A 661 43.18 6.70 28.90
C ASN A 661 43.19 7.01 27.40
N HIS A 662 42.84 6.04 26.55
CA HIS A 662 42.79 6.26 25.09
C HIS A 662 41.47 6.88 24.61
N ASN A 663 40.36 6.50 25.24
CA ASN A 663 39.01 6.79 24.76
C ASN A 663 38.19 7.67 25.69
N LYS A 664 38.74 8.05 26.85
CA LYS A 664 38.09 8.86 27.89
C LYS A 664 39.10 9.81 28.51
N MET A 665 38.61 10.87 29.15
CA MET A 665 39.45 11.73 29.99
C MET A 665 40.01 10.90 31.16
N GLY A 666 41.26 11.16 31.54
CA GLY A 666 41.86 10.62 32.75
C GLY A 666 42.07 11.71 33.80
N PHE A 667 42.56 11.30 34.96
CA PHE A 667 42.89 12.18 36.08
C PHE A 667 44.30 11.90 36.58
N TYR A 668 44.94 12.87 37.22
CA TYR A 668 46.17 12.66 37.96
C TYR A 668 46.16 13.46 39.27
N THR A 669 46.94 12.99 40.23
CA THR A 669 47.27 13.68 41.47
C THR A 669 48.76 13.52 41.75
N GLY A 670 49.39 14.54 42.28
CA GLY A 670 50.80 14.54 42.66
C GLY A 670 51.00 15.15 44.03
N VAL A 671 51.97 14.62 44.77
CA VAL A 671 52.50 15.23 45.98
C VAL A 671 54.00 15.40 45.78
N LYS A 672 54.51 16.59 46.07
CA LYS A 672 55.92 16.94 45.94
C LYS A 672 56.40 17.71 47.17
N MET A 673 57.63 17.47 47.56
CA MET A 673 58.32 18.13 48.64
C MET A 673 59.80 18.22 48.33
N ASN A 674 60.53 19.00 49.12
CA ASN A 674 61.98 19.01 49.07
C ASN A 674 62.61 18.37 50.30
N THR A 675 63.82 17.83 50.13
CA THR A 675 64.56 17.14 51.20
C THR A 675 64.87 18.03 52.40
N ASN A 676 64.95 19.35 52.21
CA ASN A 676 65.14 20.31 53.30
C ASN A 676 64.06 20.20 54.38
N MET A 677 62.85 19.74 54.06
CA MET A 677 61.81 19.48 55.06
C MET A 677 62.22 18.50 56.16
N PHE A 678 63.17 17.60 55.88
CA PHE A 678 63.65 16.59 56.83
C PHE A 678 64.96 17.00 57.53
N SER A 679 65.56 18.14 57.16
CA SER A 679 66.87 18.59 57.64
C SER A 679 66.82 19.92 58.42
N ILE A 680 65.62 20.31 58.86
CA ILE A 680 65.36 21.54 59.61
C ILE A 680 64.90 21.19 61.02
N ASN A 681 65.74 21.50 61.99
CA ASN A 681 65.38 21.50 63.40
C ASN A 681 64.78 22.87 63.74
N LYS A 682 63.44 22.93 63.77
CA LYS A 682 62.71 24.18 64.04
C LYS A 682 62.81 24.53 65.52
N ILE A 683 63.22 25.76 65.79
CA ILE A 683 63.10 26.36 67.12
C ILE A 683 61.67 26.85 67.31
N LYS A 684 61.14 26.75 68.54
CA LYS A 684 59.80 27.25 68.84
C LYS A 684 59.82 28.77 68.98
N GLU A 685 58.72 29.40 68.59
CA GLU A 685 58.60 30.86 68.51
C GLU A 685 58.78 31.55 69.88
N ASP A 686 58.35 30.90 70.95
CA ASP A 686 58.53 31.33 72.34
C ASP A 686 59.97 31.22 72.83
N GLU A 687 60.78 30.31 72.29
CA GLU A 687 62.20 30.16 72.61
C GLU A 687 63.07 31.19 71.86
N LEU A 688 62.64 31.62 70.66
CA LEU A 688 63.34 32.60 69.81
C LEU A 688 63.45 34.00 70.43
N ASP A 689 62.40 34.43 71.15
CA ASP A 689 62.32 35.75 71.79
C ASP A 689 62.95 35.76 73.20
N SER A 690 63.11 34.59 73.85
CA SER A 690 63.60 34.47 75.22
C SER A 690 65.10 34.19 75.34
N GLU A 691 65.67 33.48 74.35
CA GLU A 691 67.10 33.19 74.28
C GLU A 691 67.68 33.97 73.12
N GLY A 692 68.76 34.72 73.34
CA GLY A 692 69.30 35.61 72.31
C GLY A 692 69.85 34.81 71.13
N TYR A 693 69.04 34.54 70.11
CA TYR A 693 69.46 33.93 68.85
C TYR A 693 69.80 35.01 67.81
N ARG A 694 70.81 34.79 66.98
CA ARG A 694 71.14 35.67 65.84
C ARG A 694 71.01 34.91 64.52
N ALA A 695 70.52 35.58 63.49
CA ALA A 695 70.47 35.02 62.14
C ALA A 695 71.89 34.94 61.55
N THR A 696 72.28 33.78 61.04
CA THR A 696 73.60 33.58 60.40
C THR A 696 73.60 34.01 58.93
N GLY A 697 72.40 34.18 58.35
CA GLY A 697 72.21 34.50 56.93
C GLY A 697 72.11 33.28 56.01
N VAL A 698 72.33 32.06 56.53
CA VAL A 698 72.07 30.83 55.78
C VAL A 698 70.56 30.60 55.69
N VAL A 699 70.05 30.33 54.48
CA VAL A 699 68.62 30.14 54.21
C VAL A 699 68.37 28.76 53.63
N LYS A 700 67.36 28.07 54.18
CA LYS A 700 66.80 26.85 53.61
C LYS A 700 65.36 27.07 53.16
N ASP A 701 65.13 26.86 51.87
CA ASP A 701 63.78 26.82 51.32
C ASP A 701 63.19 25.41 51.50
N THR A 702 61.95 25.34 51.97
CA THR A 702 61.15 24.13 52.06
C THR A 702 59.92 24.20 51.18
N ASN A 703 59.42 23.05 50.73
CA ASN A 703 58.09 23.00 50.17
C ASN A 703 57.36 21.68 50.47
N LEU A 704 56.04 21.79 50.55
CA LEU A 704 55.11 20.67 50.46
C LEU A 704 53.95 21.11 49.58
N SER A 705 53.80 20.47 48.43
CA SER A 705 52.76 20.80 47.46
C SER A 705 51.99 19.57 47.01
N MET A 706 50.71 19.78 46.74
CA MET A 706 49.82 18.81 46.14
C MET A 706 49.26 19.40 44.85
N SER A 707 49.22 18.61 43.79
CA SER A 707 48.61 18.99 42.51
C SER A 707 47.63 17.95 42.02
N MET A 708 46.64 18.40 41.26
CA MET A 708 45.68 17.52 40.61
C MET A 708 45.17 18.09 39.29
N GLY A 709 44.73 17.23 38.40
CA GLY A 709 44.22 17.67 37.10
C GLY A 709 43.78 16.54 36.20
N PHE A 710 43.56 16.87 34.94
CA PHE A 710 43.05 15.96 33.92
C PHE A 710 44.11 15.59 32.90
N THR A 711 43.98 14.39 32.34
CA THR A 711 44.81 13.90 31.24
C THR A 711 43.95 13.62 30.00
N PHE A 712 44.48 13.95 28.83
CA PHE A 712 43.79 13.87 27.54
C PHE A 712 44.66 13.14 26.52
N ASN A 713 44.06 12.23 25.75
CA ASN A 713 44.76 11.60 24.64
C ASN A 713 44.90 12.60 23.48
N VAL A 714 46.12 12.83 23.00
CA VAL A 714 46.38 13.69 21.83
C VAL A 714 46.76 12.82 20.64
N VAL A 715 47.88 12.11 20.75
CA VAL A 715 48.37 11.18 19.74
C VAL A 715 49.12 10.08 20.45
N TYR A 716 48.81 8.80 20.21
CA TYR A 716 49.59 7.73 20.82
C TYR A 716 51.06 7.79 20.35
N PRO A 717 52.06 7.77 21.25
CA PRO A 717 52.00 7.43 22.68
C PRO A 717 52.13 8.63 23.65
N VAL A 718 51.52 9.76 23.35
CA VAL A 718 51.57 11.02 24.09
C VAL A 718 50.17 11.47 24.55
N TRP A 719 50.09 11.89 25.81
CA TRP A 719 48.92 12.47 26.44
C TRP A 719 49.25 13.86 26.97
N PHE A 720 48.33 14.81 26.84
CA PHE A 720 48.45 16.12 27.45
C PHE A 720 47.84 16.09 28.86
N TYR A 721 48.37 16.88 29.79
CA TYR A 721 47.73 17.11 31.09
C TYR A 721 47.68 18.59 31.42
N VAL A 722 46.63 18.97 32.17
CA VAL A 722 46.47 20.30 32.74
C VAL A 722 45.83 20.17 34.11
N GLY A 723 46.27 21.00 35.05
CA GLY A 723 45.80 20.98 36.42
C GLY A 723 46.23 22.20 37.18
N ALA A 724 46.01 22.14 38.49
CA ALA A 724 46.47 23.13 39.43
C ALA A 724 46.96 22.44 40.69
N GLY A 725 47.90 23.08 41.37
CA GLY A 725 48.36 22.65 42.67
C GLY A 725 48.32 23.78 43.67
N PHE A 726 48.41 23.39 44.93
CA PHE A 726 48.59 24.28 46.05
C PHE A 726 49.67 23.70 46.96
N GLY A 727 50.42 24.55 47.63
CA GLY A 727 51.47 24.09 48.53
C GLY A 727 51.90 25.16 49.51
N TYR A 728 52.50 24.71 50.61
CA TYR A 728 53.18 25.57 51.55
C TYR A 728 54.66 25.65 51.16
N TYR A 729 55.16 26.88 51.03
CA TYR A 729 56.56 27.16 50.72
C TYR A 729 57.14 27.95 51.89
N GLY A 730 57.92 27.29 52.73
CA GLY A 730 58.48 27.87 53.93
C GLY A 730 59.94 28.26 53.71
N LYS A 731 60.31 29.47 54.11
CA LYS A 731 61.67 29.98 54.07
C LYS A 731 62.20 30.01 55.50
N TYR A 732 63.27 29.28 55.74
CA TYR A 732 63.83 29.12 57.08
C TYR A 732 65.23 29.72 57.12
N VAL A 733 65.46 30.61 58.08
CA VAL A 733 66.76 31.24 58.31
C VAL A 733 67.44 30.53 59.46
N GLU A 734 68.69 30.15 59.25
CA GLU A 734 69.51 29.53 60.28
C GLU A 734 69.81 30.53 61.40
N VAL A 735 69.64 30.07 62.63
CA VAL A 735 69.86 30.86 63.83
C VAL A 735 70.84 30.15 64.76
N GLU A 736 71.79 30.92 65.28
CA GLU A 736 72.77 30.48 66.27
C GLU A 736 72.44 31.09 67.62
N SER A 737 72.60 30.33 68.69
CA SER A 737 72.49 30.87 70.05
C SER A 737 73.65 31.84 70.31
N ASN A 738 73.37 33.00 70.88
CA ASN A 738 74.40 33.90 71.39
C ASN A 738 75.01 33.39 72.71
N ASN A 739 74.57 32.25 73.25
CA ASN A 739 75.12 31.63 74.44
C ASN A 739 76.39 30.83 74.11
N PRO A 740 77.58 31.24 74.60
CA PRO A 740 78.85 30.57 74.30
C PRO A 740 79.00 29.16 74.92
N TYR A 741 78.02 28.70 75.71
CA TYR A 741 77.98 27.36 76.31
C TYR A 741 76.89 26.44 75.73
N ALA A 742 76.12 26.91 74.75
CA ALA A 742 75.13 26.07 74.07
C ALA A 742 75.85 25.03 73.19
N TYR A 743 75.34 23.79 73.18
CA TYR A 743 75.79 22.78 72.20
C TYR A 743 75.55 23.31 70.78
N GLU A 744 76.44 22.98 69.83
CA GLU A 744 76.36 23.37 68.40
C GLU A 744 75.19 22.70 67.67
N ASP A 745 73.96 22.94 68.13
CA ASP A 745 72.76 22.55 67.42
C ASP A 745 72.34 23.68 66.48
N VAL A 746 72.27 23.36 65.20
CA VAL A 746 71.85 24.29 64.15
C VAL A 746 70.31 24.35 64.14
N PHE A 747 69.77 25.49 64.56
CA PHE A 747 68.33 25.74 64.57
C PHE A 747 67.91 26.63 63.41
N TYR A 748 66.62 26.56 63.08
CA TYR A 748 66.05 27.31 61.98
C TYR A 748 64.76 28.01 62.42
N ALA A 749 64.72 29.32 62.22
CA ALA A 749 63.54 30.15 62.43
C ALA A 749 62.79 30.37 61.10
N GLU A 750 61.47 30.36 61.14
CA GLU A 750 60.65 30.60 59.94
C GLU A 750 60.56 32.10 59.63
N ASP A 751 60.96 32.49 58.42
CA ASP A 751 60.71 33.81 57.87
C ASP A 751 59.26 33.87 57.38
N LYS A 752 58.36 34.31 58.27
CA LYS A 752 56.91 34.36 58.01
C LYS A 752 56.52 35.33 56.90
N ASP A 753 57.32 36.36 56.63
CA ASP A 753 57.03 37.34 55.58
C ASP A 753 57.28 36.75 54.17
N ASN A 754 58.19 35.77 54.08
CA ASN A 754 58.53 35.10 52.83
C ASN A 754 58.01 33.65 52.73
N SER A 755 57.40 33.15 53.81
CA SER A 755 56.75 31.84 53.86
C SER A 755 55.25 31.96 53.59
N GLY A 756 54.67 31.00 52.86
CA GLY A 756 53.24 31.05 52.64
C GLY A 756 52.65 29.97 51.75
N MET A 757 51.31 30.00 51.70
CA MET A 757 50.52 29.17 50.80
C MET A 757 50.55 29.75 49.39
N LYS A 758 50.83 28.90 48.41
CA LYS A 758 50.87 29.26 47.00
C LYS A 758 49.95 28.35 46.21
N VAL A 759 49.37 28.90 45.14
CA VAL A 759 48.56 28.17 44.16
C VAL A 759 49.22 28.36 42.81
N PHE A 760 49.36 27.28 42.04
CA PHE A 760 50.04 27.30 40.75
C PHE A 760 49.24 26.48 39.72
N PRO A 761 49.02 27.00 38.50
CA PRO A 761 48.59 26.16 37.39
C PRO A 761 49.77 25.32 36.88
N GLU A 762 49.47 24.15 36.33
CA GLU A 762 50.45 23.31 35.65
C GLU A 762 49.89 22.64 34.40
N ALA A 763 50.75 22.43 33.42
CA ALA A 763 50.42 21.72 32.19
C ALA A 763 51.64 21.01 31.61
N GLY A 764 51.40 19.96 30.82
CA GLY A 764 52.49 19.25 30.18
C GLY A 764 52.03 18.01 29.43
N VAL A 765 52.95 17.06 29.26
CA VAL A 765 52.71 15.81 28.55
C VAL A 765 53.19 14.59 29.34
N TYR A 766 52.45 13.50 29.17
CA TYR A 766 52.88 12.16 29.51
C TYR A 766 53.19 11.37 28.25
N GLY A 767 54.36 10.72 28.19
CA GLY A 767 54.76 9.83 27.09
C GLY A 767 54.81 8.37 27.55
N ARG A 768 54.36 7.43 26.71
CA ARG A 768 54.46 5.99 26.98
C ARG A 768 55.47 5.31 26.06
N LEU A 769 56.48 4.68 26.65
CA LEU A 769 57.50 3.92 25.92
C LEU A 769 57.30 2.42 26.13
N PHE A 770 57.31 1.66 25.03
CA PHE A 770 57.22 0.20 24.99
C PHE A 770 56.10 -0.43 25.85
N ASN A 771 55.01 0.31 26.07
CA ASN A 771 53.94 -0.06 27.00
C ASN A 771 54.35 -0.24 28.47
N ALA A 772 55.61 -0.03 28.83
CA ALA A 772 56.19 -0.37 30.14
C ALA A 772 56.63 0.85 30.96
N VAL A 773 56.89 2.00 30.32
CA VAL A 773 57.38 3.20 31.01
C VAL A 773 56.49 4.40 30.70
N VAL A 774 56.23 5.22 31.71
CA VAL A 774 55.56 6.52 31.60
C VAL A 774 56.56 7.62 31.95
N LEU A 775 56.74 8.56 31.02
CA LEU A 775 57.55 9.76 31.21
C LEU A 775 56.64 10.97 31.39
N LYS A 776 57.02 11.88 32.28
CA LYS A 776 56.36 13.17 32.51
C LYS A 776 57.31 14.30 32.10
N TYR A 777 56.79 15.25 31.35
CA TYR A 777 57.37 16.58 31.21
C TYR A 777 56.27 17.63 31.38
N GLY A 778 56.53 18.71 32.09
CA GLY A 778 55.62 19.85 32.06
C GLY A 778 56.18 21.08 32.73
N ILE A 779 55.33 22.06 32.89
CA ILE A 779 55.63 23.37 33.44
C ILE A 779 54.59 23.71 34.51
N LYS A 780 55.06 24.25 35.64
CA LYS A 780 54.21 24.97 36.59
C LYS A 780 54.58 26.45 36.57
N TYR A 781 53.60 27.31 36.82
CA TYR A 781 53.81 28.75 36.89
C TYR A 781 53.56 29.26 38.31
N GLN A 782 54.55 29.94 38.89
CA GLN A 782 54.51 30.47 40.24
C GLN A 782 55.42 31.71 40.33
N ASP A 783 55.18 32.63 41.28
CA ASP A 783 55.84 33.93 41.61
C ASP A 783 57.14 34.37 40.89
N LYS A 784 58.06 33.45 40.56
CA LYS A 784 59.37 33.69 39.93
C LYS A 784 59.48 33.28 38.45
N GLY A 785 58.42 32.71 37.85
CA GLY A 785 58.39 32.31 36.44
C GLY A 785 57.94 30.87 36.21
N LEU A 786 58.40 30.28 35.10
CA LEU A 786 58.09 28.91 34.71
C LEU A 786 59.09 27.93 35.31
N THR A 787 58.62 26.91 36.02
CA THR A 787 59.44 25.81 36.54
C THR A 787 59.14 24.54 35.75
N HIS A 788 60.19 23.91 35.21
CA HIS A 788 60.07 22.63 34.53
C HIS A 788 59.94 21.48 35.52
N GLN A 789 59.05 20.54 35.20
CA GLN A 789 58.79 19.33 35.95
C GLN A 789 59.11 18.11 35.09
N PHE A 790 59.75 17.11 35.70
CA PHE A 790 60.08 15.85 35.05
C PHE A 790 59.57 14.68 35.89
N GLY A 791 59.42 13.52 35.27
CA GLY A 791 59.12 12.31 36.00
C GLY A 791 59.22 11.03 35.17
N VAL A 792 59.41 9.92 35.86
CA VAL A 792 59.56 8.59 35.28
C VAL A 792 58.88 7.56 36.18
N GLY A 793 58.15 6.63 35.58
CA GLY A 793 57.48 5.57 36.31
C GLY A 793 56.87 4.52 35.41
N PHE A 794 55.92 3.78 35.97
CA PHE A 794 55.41 2.56 35.37
C PHE A 794 53.87 2.57 35.31
N PRO A 795 53.29 2.00 34.24
CA PRO A 795 51.86 1.80 34.15
C PRO A 795 51.46 0.52 34.91
N PHE A 796 50.38 0.61 35.68
CA PHE A 796 49.68 -0.51 36.28
C PHE A 796 48.48 -0.84 35.39
N TRP A 797 48.47 -2.07 34.88
CA TRP A 797 47.34 -2.58 34.12
C TRP A 797 46.22 -2.88 35.10
N ARG A 798 45.05 -2.26 34.89
CA ARG A 798 43.83 -2.78 35.49
C ARG A 798 43.54 -4.11 34.80
N TYR A 799 43.83 -5.24 35.45
CA TYR A 799 43.17 -6.48 35.08
C TYR A 799 41.68 -6.23 35.28
N SER A 800 40.96 -6.12 34.16
CA SER A 800 39.50 -6.16 34.18
C SER A 800 39.18 -7.64 34.32
N TYR A 801 38.72 -8.06 35.50
CA TYR A 801 37.96 -9.30 35.63
C TYR A 801 36.63 -9.15 34.87
#